data_AF-V5CK18-F1
#
_entry.id   AF-V5CK18-F1
#
_cell.length_a   1.000
_cell.length_b   1.000
_cell.length_c   1.000
_cell.angle_alpha   90.00
_cell.angle_beta   90.00
_cell.angle_gamma   90.00
#
_symmetry.space_group_name_H-M   'P 1'
#
loop_
_entity.id
_entity.type
_entity.pdbx_description
1 polymer ?
#
loop_
_entity_poly.entity_id
_entity_poly.type
_entity_poly.pdbx_seq_one_letter_code
_entity_poly.pdbx_strand_id
1 'polypeptide(L)'
;MSSLRGPSLVEVNGKVLAIAEAQCNDEKNSFTGIASQLLSMEKDNQREEVLKDAKDTQILEEGGSAGGKKRVDVSRPTTVVNGDNIYMLVGKHSHDDAANCQATTDRIKSGILLVKGEVGEDGNKINWNDTDGVPCTLGAKHESLSQLLVGGGSGVKLKDGKLVFPLEGTKKKEKDADTEEDGKAVSLIIYSSKEFTNWKLSKGMSDDGCSDPSVVEWKHDKLMMMTACDDGRRRVYESGDKGDSWTEALGTLSRVWGNKHEKNVKRVRSGFITAKVGDGVEDDNKKNVMLVTLPVYSKKTEGVSANEKGELHLWLTDNTHIVDIGSVSGDDDVAASSLLYKSGETNEELIALYEKKNGGEKPSPVMVSVRLTEQLKRVKDVLTTWKEVDERVFSLCPSENAKEDVSTENACENNKITDGLVGFLSGNFSGGTWKDEYLGVNATVKKGEVASTENGVKFTGRGAGAEWPVGKQGENQLYHFANHNFTLVATVSVHVAPEGNTPIPLMGAKMDDDDKTVLLGLSYNSQNKWQVLSSGTVTEGQSSDWDPETQYQVAIVLQNGNQGSAYVDGKLVGSAQCECENTKDKEISHFYIGGDGGSAGGQEVVPVTVRNVLLYNRPLSSEEIAGLAKKKITIPKLEGPKSSVVDTQLPAVSAPDVEGTVTHSPPSGPRQMEQETLKANVGGGGGGVSSAASVTTTPSSDFAQTVVTVGGDTMRGNGSSQTPEVSVSSAEDGETVEGTDEQGEEGIHSQDGEVNVTALNGSLGKLSQGNNTDAATERGSGLPSLLLLLGLWVFAAL
;
A
#
# COMPACT_ATOMS: atom_id res chain seq x y z
N MET A 1 -13.00 27.38 15.71
CA MET A 1 -11.79 26.85 15.06
C MET A 1 -11.94 27.00 13.56
N SER A 2 -10.85 27.23 12.83
CA SER A 2 -10.88 27.40 11.38
C SER A 2 -10.45 26.16 10.61
N SER A 3 -9.60 25.29 11.17
CA SER A 3 -9.11 24.07 10.50
C SER A 3 -8.62 23.04 11.52
N LEU A 4 -8.81 21.74 11.24
CA LEU A 4 -8.29 20.63 12.05
C LEU A 4 -7.35 19.75 11.23
N ARG A 5 -6.19 19.35 11.78
CA ARG A 5 -5.16 18.55 11.10
C ARG A 5 -4.47 17.57 12.03
N GLY A 6 -3.71 16.63 11.47
CA GLY A 6 -2.86 15.68 12.21
C GLY A 6 -3.67 14.78 13.15
N PRO A 7 -4.59 13.95 12.63
CA PRO A 7 -5.44 13.11 13.46
C PRO A 7 -4.60 12.12 14.26
N SER A 8 -4.95 11.96 15.54
CA SER A 8 -4.40 10.97 16.46
C SER A 8 -5.55 10.35 17.24
N LEU A 9 -5.57 9.02 17.30
CA LEU A 9 -6.62 8.26 17.97
C LEU A 9 -5.97 7.25 18.92
N VAL A 10 -6.35 7.30 20.19
CA VAL A 10 -5.78 6.43 21.23
C VAL A 10 -6.86 5.92 22.19
N GLU A 11 -6.60 4.76 22.80
CA GLU A 11 -7.40 4.22 23.90
C GLU A 11 -6.73 4.54 25.24
N VAL A 12 -7.51 5.09 26.18
CA VAL A 12 -7.09 5.34 27.56
C VAL A 12 -8.24 4.99 28.50
N ASN A 13 -7.98 4.15 29.50
CA ASN A 13 -8.97 3.68 30.49
C ASN A 13 -10.26 3.14 29.84
N GLY A 14 -10.14 2.40 28.73
CA GLY A 14 -11.27 1.84 27.96
C GLY A 14 -12.04 2.85 27.11
N LYS A 15 -11.69 4.14 27.19
CA LYS A 15 -12.30 5.23 26.42
C LYS A 15 -11.45 5.58 25.21
N VAL A 16 -12.10 6.06 24.16
CA VAL A 16 -11.45 6.48 22.92
C VAL A 16 -11.27 7.99 22.94
N LEU A 17 -10.04 8.45 22.73
CA LEU A 17 -9.67 9.87 22.71
C LEU A 17 -9.21 10.24 21.29
N ALA A 18 -9.91 11.20 20.69
CA ALA A 18 -9.48 11.86 19.46
C ALA A 18 -8.67 13.11 19.79
N ILE A 19 -7.56 13.30 19.09
CA ILE A 19 -6.68 14.46 19.20
C ILE A 19 -6.37 14.99 17.80
N ALA A 20 -6.36 16.30 17.65
CA ALA A 20 -5.96 16.98 16.41
C ALA A 20 -5.27 18.32 16.70
N GLU A 21 -4.43 18.75 15.77
CA GLU A 21 -4.02 20.14 15.67
C GLU A 21 -5.23 21.00 15.27
N ALA A 22 -5.43 22.11 15.98
CA ALA A 22 -6.51 23.04 15.76
C ALA A 22 -5.97 24.43 15.42
N GLN A 23 -6.28 24.91 14.22
CA GLN A 23 -6.07 26.30 13.86
C GLN A 23 -7.22 27.15 14.39
N CYS A 24 -6.88 28.19 15.13
CA CYS A 24 -7.83 29.10 15.75
C CYS A 24 -7.56 30.52 15.26
N ASN A 25 -8.64 31.21 14.87
CA ASN A 25 -8.58 32.61 14.47
C ASN A 25 -9.33 33.44 15.52
N ASP A 26 -8.61 34.33 16.21
CA ASP A 26 -9.22 35.41 16.99
C ASP A 26 -9.26 36.68 16.11
N GLU A 27 -10.12 37.66 16.42
CA GLU A 27 -10.37 38.89 15.62
C GLU A 27 -9.11 39.71 15.25
N LYS A 28 -7.94 39.39 15.82
CA LYS A 28 -6.66 40.07 15.56
C LYS A 28 -5.46 39.15 15.28
N ASN A 29 -5.52 37.83 15.52
CA ASN A 29 -4.38 36.90 15.37
C ASN A 29 -4.83 35.45 15.09
N SER A 30 -4.09 34.71 14.26
CA SER A 30 -4.20 33.25 14.12
C SER A 30 -3.21 32.53 15.04
N PHE A 31 -3.63 31.46 15.70
CA PHE A 31 -2.75 30.59 16.49
C PHE A 31 -3.11 29.11 16.29
N THR A 32 -2.21 28.22 16.70
CA THR A 32 -2.38 26.76 16.65
C THR A 32 -2.37 26.17 18.05
N GLY A 33 -3.28 25.23 18.30
CA GLY A 33 -3.44 24.53 19.58
C GLY A 33 -3.80 23.06 19.36
N ILE A 34 -4.15 22.37 20.44
CA ILE A 34 -4.45 20.94 20.41
C ILE A 34 -5.91 20.73 20.80
N ALA A 35 -6.76 20.31 19.88
CA ALA A 35 -8.12 19.88 20.19
C ALA A 35 -8.11 18.43 20.66
N SER A 36 -8.84 18.12 21.73
CA SER A 36 -9.00 16.75 22.22
C SER A 36 -10.43 16.48 22.70
N GLN A 37 -11.01 15.33 22.32
CA GLN A 37 -12.38 14.95 22.67
C GLN A 37 -12.45 13.44 22.96
N LEU A 38 -13.06 13.08 24.09
CA LEU A 38 -13.46 11.71 24.36
C LEU A 38 -14.69 11.36 23.51
N LEU A 39 -14.61 10.27 22.76
CA LEU A 39 -15.66 9.87 21.82
C LEU A 39 -16.68 8.95 22.48
N SER A 40 -17.95 9.29 22.39
CA SER A 40 -19.08 8.42 22.71
C SER A 40 -19.50 7.67 21.45
N MET A 41 -19.01 6.44 21.28
CA MET A 41 -19.30 5.63 20.09
C MET A 41 -20.62 4.86 20.27
N GLU A 42 -21.74 5.46 19.87
CA GLU A 42 -23.06 4.82 20.02
C GLU A 42 -23.52 4.09 18.75
N LYS A 43 -23.04 4.49 17.56
CA LYS A 43 -23.59 4.03 16.28
C LYS A 43 -22.53 3.45 15.35
N ASP A 44 -22.82 2.27 14.84
CA ASP A 44 -21.96 1.56 13.89
C ASP A 44 -21.98 2.20 12.50
N ASN A 45 -20.81 2.28 11.86
CA ASN A 45 -20.59 2.75 10.49
C ASN A 45 -21.15 4.15 10.17
N GLN A 46 -21.56 4.92 11.19
CA GLN A 46 -21.98 6.30 11.03
C GLN A 46 -20.76 7.22 11.11
N ARG A 47 -20.60 8.06 10.08
CA ARG A 47 -19.61 9.14 10.05
C ARG A 47 -20.08 10.28 10.95
N GLU A 48 -19.28 10.64 11.92
CA GLU A 48 -19.56 11.72 12.86
C GLU A 48 -18.44 12.76 12.82
N GLU A 49 -18.80 14.02 12.57
CA GLU A 49 -17.84 15.11 12.69
C GLU A 49 -17.57 15.40 14.18
N VAL A 50 -16.30 15.44 14.55
CA VAL A 50 -15.84 15.59 15.94
C VAL A 50 -14.92 16.82 16.08
N LEU A 51 -14.58 17.18 17.32
CA LEU A 51 -13.67 18.28 17.66
C LEU A 51 -14.16 19.67 17.19
N LYS A 52 -15.48 19.90 17.20
CA LYS A 52 -16.11 21.13 16.69
C LYS A 52 -15.91 22.34 17.61
N ASP A 53 -15.85 22.11 18.91
CA ASP A 53 -15.93 23.18 19.91
C ASP A 53 -14.55 23.71 20.31
N ALA A 54 -14.31 25.01 20.07
CA ALA A 54 -13.04 25.69 20.40
C ALA A 54 -12.65 25.59 21.89
N LYS A 55 -13.60 25.27 22.78
CA LYS A 55 -13.37 25.07 24.21
C LYS A 55 -12.56 23.80 24.50
N ASP A 56 -12.59 22.85 23.59
CA ASP A 56 -11.86 21.59 23.69
C ASP A 56 -10.41 21.71 23.18
N THR A 57 -10.00 22.92 22.79
CA THR A 57 -8.64 23.23 22.37
C THR A 57 -7.79 23.68 23.53
N GLN A 58 -6.76 22.89 23.86
CA GLN A 58 -5.68 23.31 24.72
C GLN A 58 -4.72 24.25 23.98
N ILE A 59 -4.46 25.40 24.58
CA ILE A 59 -3.45 26.37 24.14
C ILE A 59 -2.25 26.23 25.08
N LEU A 60 -1.06 25.97 24.51
CA LEU A 60 0.17 25.97 25.30
C LEU A 60 0.66 27.42 25.48
N GLU A 61 1.15 27.73 26.68
CA GLU A 61 1.64 29.06 27.05
C GLU A 61 3.07 28.99 27.60
N GLU A 62 3.88 30.00 27.30
CA GLU A 62 5.27 30.13 27.73
C GLU A 62 5.47 31.38 28.62
N GLY A 63 6.17 31.21 29.75
CA GLY A 63 6.67 32.29 30.61
C GLY A 63 5.86 32.63 31.88
N GLY A 64 6.54 33.24 32.87
CA GLY A 64 5.90 33.89 34.02
C GLY A 64 6.85 34.50 35.07
N SER A 65 6.99 35.84 35.06
CA SER A 65 6.87 36.70 36.28
C SER A 65 6.96 38.23 36.06
N ALA A 66 7.07 38.75 34.82
CA ALA A 66 6.98 40.21 34.60
C ALA A 66 6.41 40.68 33.24
N GLY A 67 6.19 39.78 32.25
CA GLY A 67 5.91 40.18 30.86
C GLY A 67 4.65 39.57 30.20
N GLY A 68 3.74 38.96 30.97
CA GLY A 68 2.59 38.25 30.42
C GLY A 68 2.94 36.85 29.87
N LYS A 69 1.93 36.02 29.65
CA LYS A 69 2.08 34.68 29.07
C LYS A 69 2.01 34.76 27.55
N LYS A 70 2.97 34.16 26.84
CA LYS A 70 2.98 34.13 25.36
C LYS A 70 2.39 32.79 24.89
N ARG A 71 1.47 32.81 23.94
CA ARG A 71 0.94 31.59 23.32
C ARG A 71 2.02 30.89 22.49
N VAL A 72 2.04 29.57 22.52
CA VAL A 72 2.96 28.72 21.77
C VAL A 72 2.19 28.02 20.66
N ASP A 73 2.58 28.29 19.42
CA ASP A 73 2.06 27.61 18.25
C ASP A 73 2.63 26.19 18.16
N VAL A 74 1.72 25.22 18.08
CA VAL A 74 2.02 23.78 18.11
C VAL A 74 1.42 23.04 16.96
N SER A 75 2.12 22.03 16.46
CA SER A 75 1.67 21.23 15.31
C SER A 75 1.98 19.74 15.43
N ARG A 76 1.32 18.95 14.58
CA ARG A 76 1.55 17.51 14.39
C ARG A 76 1.58 16.72 15.71
N PRO A 77 0.47 16.69 16.48
CA PRO A 77 0.42 15.94 17.74
C PRO A 77 0.66 14.44 17.49
N THR A 78 1.67 13.88 18.14
CA THR A 78 1.96 12.43 18.12
C THR A 78 1.78 11.83 19.51
N THR A 79 0.79 10.97 19.67
CA THR A 79 0.31 10.50 20.96
C THR A 79 0.63 9.02 21.19
N VAL A 80 0.96 8.67 22.42
CA VAL A 80 1.09 7.29 22.89
C VAL A 80 0.51 7.19 24.31
N VAL A 81 -0.11 6.06 24.63
CA VAL A 81 -0.69 5.80 25.96
C VAL A 81 0.15 4.78 26.71
N ASN A 82 0.36 5.00 28.01
CA ASN A 82 1.04 4.05 28.89
C ASN A 82 0.40 4.01 30.27
N GLY A 83 -0.39 2.96 30.51
CA GLY A 83 -1.25 2.91 31.69
C GLY A 83 -2.36 3.94 31.54
N ASP A 84 -2.60 4.72 32.59
CA ASP A 84 -3.65 5.75 32.62
C ASP A 84 -3.17 7.11 32.08
N ASN A 85 -1.89 7.17 31.68
CA ASN A 85 -1.22 8.39 31.24
C ASN A 85 -1.15 8.47 29.71
N ILE A 86 -1.38 9.67 29.21
CA ILE A 86 -1.27 10.05 27.80
C ILE A 86 -0.01 10.89 27.64
N TYR A 87 0.82 10.53 26.68
CA TYR A 87 2.04 11.26 26.33
C TYR A 87 1.96 11.70 24.88
N MET A 88 2.22 12.98 24.63
CA MET A 88 2.09 13.56 23.30
C MET A 88 3.30 14.42 22.98
N LEU A 89 3.91 14.20 21.82
CA LEU A 89 4.89 15.12 21.26
C LEU A 89 4.21 16.11 20.32
N VAL A 90 4.58 17.38 20.40
CA VAL A 90 4.17 18.43 19.47
C VAL A 90 5.36 19.25 18.98
N GLY A 91 5.34 19.64 17.71
CA GLY A 91 6.32 20.57 17.17
C GLY A 91 6.02 22.00 17.60
N LYS A 92 7.05 22.81 17.87
CA LYS A 92 6.94 24.23 18.24
C LYS A 92 7.34 25.12 17.06
N HIS A 93 6.44 26.02 16.61
CA HIS A 93 6.67 26.84 15.41
C HIS A 93 7.73 27.94 15.59
N SER A 94 7.96 28.41 16.82
CA SER A 94 9.01 29.39 17.15
C SER A 94 10.10 28.72 17.99
N HIS A 95 11.23 28.40 17.37
CA HIS A 95 12.42 27.86 18.04
C HIS A 95 13.66 28.63 17.56
N ASP A 96 14.67 28.72 18.43
CA ASP A 96 16.00 29.23 18.04
C ASP A 96 16.60 28.31 16.95
N ASP A 97 17.40 28.86 16.03
CA ASP A 97 18.10 28.07 15.01
C ASP A 97 18.78 26.85 15.65
N ALA A 98 18.53 25.65 15.09
CA ALA A 98 19.01 24.38 15.63
C ALA A 98 20.54 24.35 15.87
N ALA A 99 21.30 25.17 15.15
CA ALA A 99 22.75 25.33 15.29
C ALA A 99 23.20 25.96 16.64
N ASN A 100 22.33 26.70 17.34
CA ASN A 100 22.66 27.44 18.56
C ASN A 100 21.96 26.91 19.83
N CYS A 101 21.12 25.89 19.71
CA CYS A 101 20.31 25.38 20.82
C CYS A 101 21.10 24.39 21.71
N GLN A 102 21.43 24.81 22.94
CA GLN A 102 22.07 23.97 23.97
C GLN A 102 21.09 23.46 25.05
N ALA A 103 19.78 23.57 24.82
CA ALA A 103 18.79 23.23 25.82
C ALA A 103 18.62 21.72 25.99
N THR A 104 18.72 21.27 27.25
CA THR A 104 18.50 19.88 27.65
C THR A 104 17.04 19.60 27.98
N THR A 105 16.34 20.52 28.65
CA THR A 105 14.90 20.40 29.00
C THR A 105 14.14 21.72 28.95
N ASP A 106 14.80 22.81 28.52
CA ASP A 106 14.24 24.15 28.56
C ASP A 106 13.11 24.31 27.52
N ARG A 107 11.88 24.49 28.01
CA ARG A 107 10.64 24.63 27.23
C ARG A 107 10.71 25.80 26.25
N ILE A 108 11.52 26.81 26.58
CA ILE A 108 11.68 28.03 25.80
C ILE A 108 12.44 27.78 24.49
N LYS A 109 13.47 26.93 24.55
CA LYS A 109 14.42 26.74 23.43
C LYS A 109 14.16 25.48 22.62
N SER A 110 13.38 24.53 23.14
CA SER A 110 13.11 23.29 22.42
C SER A 110 12.13 23.49 21.26
N GLY A 111 12.45 22.91 20.10
CA GLY A 111 11.55 22.82 18.95
C GLY A 111 10.49 21.72 19.07
N ILE A 112 10.56 20.85 20.09
CA ILE A 112 9.61 19.76 20.32
C ILE A 112 9.24 19.72 21.80
N LEU A 113 7.94 19.72 22.10
CA LEU A 113 7.43 19.67 23.47
C LEU A 113 6.79 18.30 23.76
N LEU A 114 7.00 17.78 24.96
CA LEU A 114 6.30 16.65 25.53
C LEU A 114 5.15 17.16 26.39
N VAL A 115 3.91 16.87 26.03
CA VAL A 115 2.71 17.16 26.81
C VAL A 115 2.24 15.88 27.50
N LYS A 116 1.95 15.96 28.80
CA LYS A 116 1.45 14.84 29.62
C LYS A 116 0.01 15.09 30.01
N GLY A 117 -0.85 14.11 29.76
CA GLY A 117 -2.28 14.17 30.06
C GLY A 117 -2.75 12.95 30.85
N GLU A 118 -3.80 13.15 31.64
CA GLU A 118 -4.49 12.10 32.39
C GLU A 118 -6.00 12.29 32.26
N VAL A 119 -6.77 11.21 32.33
CA VAL A 119 -8.23 11.29 32.37
C VAL A 119 -8.64 11.92 33.70
N GLY A 120 -9.44 12.99 33.66
CA GLY A 120 -9.91 13.68 34.86
C GLY A 120 -10.79 12.79 35.75
N GLU A 121 -10.93 13.15 37.03
CA GLU A 121 -11.71 12.39 38.02
C GLU A 121 -13.19 12.22 37.63
N ASP A 122 -13.76 13.20 36.92
CA ASP A 122 -15.12 13.15 36.37
C ASP A 122 -15.24 12.22 35.15
N GLY A 123 -14.11 11.74 34.63
CA GLY A 123 -14.01 10.85 33.48
C GLY A 123 -14.34 11.50 32.14
N ASN A 124 -14.71 12.78 32.11
CA ASN A 124 -15.32 13.41 30.92
C ASN A 124 -14.38 14.37 30.20
N LYS A 125 -13.19 14.63 30.75
CA LYS A 125 -12.18 15.49 30.16
C LYS A 125 -10.77 14.92 30.37
N ILE A 126 -9.83 15.40 29.57
CA ILE A 126 -8.41 15.17 29.79
C ILE A 126 -7.83 16.36 30.53
N ASN A 127 -7.15 16.08 31.64
CA ASN A 127 -6.35 17.06 32.35
C ASN A 127 -4.93 17.00 31.82
N TRP A 128 -4.53 18.05 31.10
CA TRP A 128 -3.18 18.21 30.59
C TRP A 128 -2.32 18.90 31.65
N ASN A 129 -1.56 18.11 32.39
CA ASN A 129 -1.00 18.50 33.68
C ASN A 129 0.41 19.09 33.57
N ASP A 130 1.17 18.70 32.55
CA ASP A 130 2.59 19.03 32.45
C ASP A 130 3.06 19.10 31.00
N THR A 131 4.11 19.88 30.74
CA THR A 131 4.65 20.11 29.39
C THR A 131 6.15 20.30 29.43
N ASP A 132 6.96 19.32 29.09
CA ASP A 132 8.42 19.45 29.11
C ASP A 132 9.03 19.71 27.73
N GLY A 133 10.24 20.27 27.68
CA GLY A 133 11.00 20.39 26.44
C GLY A 133 11.77 19.11 26.13
N VAL A 134 11.70 18.63 24.89
CA VAL A 134 12.60 17.56 24.42
C VAL A 134 13.98 18.17 24.14
N PRO A 135 15.10 17.55 24.55
CA PRO A 135 16.43 18.13 24.34
C PRO A 135 16.71 18.41 22.85
N CYS A 136 16.98 19.67 22.49
CA CYS A 136 17.31 20.05 21.11
C CYS A 136 18.72 19.56 20.69
N THR A 137 19.58 19.25 21.66
CA THR A 137 20.92 18.67 21.44
C THR A 137 20.87 17.27 20.81
N LEU A 138 19.70 16.63 20.75
CA LEU A 138 19.54 15.35 20.07
C LEU A 138 19.79 15.46 18.56
N GLY A 139 19.44 16.60 17.95
CA GLY A 139 19.70 16.85 16.54
C GLY A 139 21.19 16.95 16.22
N ALA A 140 22.01 17.45 17.16
CA ALA A 140 23.47 17.52 17.01
C ALA A 140 24.15 16.14 16.89
N LYS A 141 23.45 15.04 17.22
CA LYS A 141 23.94 13.67 16.98
C LYS A 141 23.93 13.30 15.50
N HIS A 142 23.21 14.04 14.67
CA HIS A 142 23.17 13.92 13.22
C HIS A 142 23.67 15.21 12.59
N GLU A 143 24.99 15.29 12.36
CA GLU A 143 25.62 16.45 11.74
C GLU A 143 25.06 16.78 10.35
N SER A 144 24.37 15.82 9.72
CA SER A 144 23.71 15.93 8.42
C SER A 144 22.30 16.56 8.45
N LEU A 145 21.67 16.78 9.61
CA LEU A 145 20.30 17.31 9.71
C LEU A 145 20.25 18.79 10.11
N SER A 146 19.42 19.58 9.44
CA SER A 146 19.18 21.01 9.70
C SER A 146 17.98 21.24 10.62
N GLN A 147 16.98 20.35 10.59
CA GLN A 147 15.75 20.46 11.36
C GLN A 147 15.21 19.08 11.76
N LEU A 148 14.48 19.03 12.88
CA LEU A 148 13.69 17.88 13.31
C LEU A 148 12.25 18.31 13.64
N LEU A 149 11.30 17.58 13.12
CA LEU A 149 9.86 17.75 13.31
C LEU A 149 9.23 16.46 13.81
N VAL A 150 8.11 16.58 14.52
CA VAL A 150 7.32 15.42 14.94
C VAL A 150 6.51 14.90 13.74
N GLY A 151 6.34 13.58 13.60
CA GLY A 151 5.64 12.97 12.47
C GLY A 151 4.10 13.08 12.50
N GLY A 152 3.50 13.46 13.63
CA GLY A 152 2.03 13.48 13.85
C GLY A 152 1.46 12.14 14.34
N GLY A 153 0.16 12.09 14.67
CA GLY A 153 -0.71 10.93 14.95
C GLY A 153 -0.31 10.01 16.08
N SER A 154 0.03 8.75 15.82
CA SER A 154 0.25 7.77 16.90
C SER A 154 1.72 7.35 17.00
N GLY A 155 2.23 7.35 18.23
CA GLY A 155 3.44 6.66 18.62
C GLY A 155 3.14 5.23 19.09
N VAL A 156 4.19 4.49 19.44
CA VAL A 156 4.09 3.08 19.82
C VAL A 156 4.72 2.85 21.18
N LYS A 157 4.03 2.09 22.03
CA LYS A 157 4.61 1.52 23.24
C LYS A 157 5.11 0.11 22.92
N LEU A 158 6.41 -0.09 23.06
CA LEU A 158 7.03 -1.41 22.87
C LEU A 158 6.79 -2.30 24.09
N LYS A 159 6.95 -3.62 23.89
CA LYS A 159 6.86 -4.61 24.98
C LYS A 159 7.86 -4.38 26.10
N ASP A 160 9.05 -3.84 25.79
CA ASP A 160 10.07 -3.47 26.79
C ASP A 160 9.72 -2.19 27.58
N GLY A 161 8.56 -1.60 27.31
CA GLY A 161 8.04 -0.42 27.99
C GLY A 161 8.56 0.92 27.45
N LYS A 162 9.43 0.91 26.44
CA LYS A 162 9.87 2.14 25.77
C LYS A 162 8.76 2.72 24.90
N LEU A 163 8.78 4.03 24.77
CA LEU A 163 7.85 4.79 23.95
C LEU A 163 8.60 5.30 22.73
N VAL A 164 8.05 5.05 21.55
CA VAL A 164 8.64 5.37 20.25
C VAL A 164 7.74 6.36 19.53
N PHE A 165 8.33 7.43 18.99
CA PHE A 165 7.64 8.45 18.22
C PHE A 165 8.30 8.59 16.84
N PRO A 166 7.52 8.59 15.75
CA PRO A 166 8.02 8.90 14.42
C PRO A 166 8.38 10.39 14.33
N LEU A 167 9.52 10.69 13.70
CA LEU A 167 10.03 12.03 13.44
C LEU A 167 10.36 12.20 11.96
N GLU A 168 10.35 13.44 11.51
CA GLU A 168 10.79 13.88 10.20
C GLU A 168 12.00 14.81 10.37
N GLY A 169 13.04 14.59 9.59
CA GLY A 169 14.24 15.41 9.57
C GLY A 169 14.45 16.04 8.21
N THR A 170 15.10 17.20 8.18
CA THR A 170 15.50 17.87 6.93
C THR A 170 17.01 17.78 6.82
N LYS A 171 17.54 17.27 5.70
CA LYS A 171 18.99 17.26 5.46
C LYS A 171 19.55 18.67 5.31
N LYS A 172 20.81 18.86 5.70
CA LYS A 172 21.57 20.10 5.43
C LYS A 172 21.91 20.18 3.94
N LYS A 173 22.00 21.41 3.42
CA LYS A 173 22.52 21.65 2.07
C LYS A 173 24.03 21.35 2.06
N GLU A 174 24.48 20.51 1.13
CA GLU A 174 25.90 20.39 0.82
C GLU A 174 26.34 21.58 -0.04
N LYS A 175 27.49 22.18 0.26
CA LYS A 175 27.92 23.45 -0.37
C LYS A 175 28.66 23.29 -1.71
N ASP A 176 28.98 22.06 -2.11
CA ASP A 176 29.99 21.78 -3.14
C ASP A 176 29.51 20.93 -4.35
N ALA A 177 28.20 20.79 -4.58
CA ALA A 177 27.69 20.14 -5.79
C ALA A 177 26.98 21.16 -6.69
N ASP A 178 27.36 21.23 -7.96
CA ASP A 178 26.75 22.05 -9.03
C ASP A 178 25.29 21.64 -9.39
N THR A 179 24.62 20.96 -8.47
CA THR A 179 23.21 20.59 -8.52
C THR A 179 22.60 20.98 -7.18
N GLU A 180 21.68 21.95 -7.20
CA GLU A 180 20.92 22.42 -6.05
C GLU A 180 19.94 21.31 -5.56
N GLU A 181 20.44 20.24 -4.94
CA GLU A 181 19.56 19.29 -4.24
C GLU A 181 19.32 19.79 -2.80
N ASP A 182 18.31 20.65 -2.68
CA ASP A 182 17.87 21.25 -1.44
C ASP A 182 17.27 20.25 -0.44
N GLY A 183 17.63 20.38 0.84
CA GLY A 183 16.72 20.19 1.99
C GLY A 183 15.81 18.96 2.02
N LYS A 184 16.26 17.80 1.50
CA LYS A 184 15.40 16.62 1.37
C LYS A 184 14.91 16.13 2.74
N ALA A 185 13.64 15.76 2.79
CA ALA A 185 13.03 15.15 3.98
C ALA A 185 13.49 13.71 4.15
N VAL A 186 13.74 13.31 5.40
CA VAL A 186 14.01 11.95 5.82
C VAL A 186 13.16 11.60 7.02
N SER A 187 12.84 10.33 7.20
CA SER A 187 12.05 9.82 8.30
C SER A 187 12.91 9.01 9.26
N LEU A 188 12.69 9.20 10.56
CA LEU A 188 13.43 8.55 11.63
C LEU A 188 12.56 8.40 12.88
N ILE A 189 13.12 7.89 13.97
CA ILE A 189 12.38 7.73 15.23
C ILE A 189 13.14 8.31 16.41
N ILE A 190 12.40 8.70 17.43
CA ILE A 190 12.92 9.01 18.76
C ILE A 190 12.25 8.10 19.77
N TYR A 191 12.99 7.65 20.76
CA TYR A 191 12.44 6.88 21.85
C TYR A 191 12.89 7.35 23.21
N SER A 192 12.04 7.09 24.19
CA SER A 192 12.29 7.41 25.58
C SER A 192 11.93 6.25 26.51
N SER A 193 12.56 6.25 27.68
CA SER A 193 12.11 5.44 28.80
C SER A 193 10.77 5.95 29.31
N LYS A 194 10.05 5.12 30.10
CA LYS A 194 8.78 5.49 30.72
C LYS A 194 8.85 6.80 31.53
N GLU A 195 10.00 7.11 32.10
CA GLU A 195 10.20 8.28 32.96
C GLU A 195 10.56 9.55 32.19
N PHE A 196 10.74 9.46 30.86
CA PHE A 196 11.16 10.58 30.00
C PHE A 196 12.46 11.27 30.44
N THR A 197 13.27 10.57 31.23
CA THR A 197 14.56 11.05 31.74
C THR A 197 15.66 10.99 30.68
N ASN A 198 15.52 10.08 29.71
CA ASN A 198 16.49 9.87 28.64
C ASN A 198 15.78 9.79 27.29
N TRP A 199 16.22 10.61 26.35
CA TRP A 199 15.78 10.58 24.96
C TRP A 199 16.91 10.05 24.07
N LYS A 200 16.59 9.15 23.15
CA LYS A 200 17.53 8.66 22.14
C LYS A 200 16.89 8.79 20.77
N LEU A 201 17.57 9.54 19.91
CA LEU A 201 17.29 9.63 18.48
C LEU A 201 17.91 8.41 17.77
N SER A 202 17.22 7.85 16.79
CA SER A 202 17.72 6.73 15.99
C SER A 202 18.90 7.15 15.11
N LYS A 203 19.80 6.21 14.79
CA LYS A 203 20.96 6.47 13.91
C LYS A 203 20.58 6.33 12.44
N GLY A 204 19.84 5.28 12.12
CA GLY A 204 19.29 5.07 10.80
C GLY A 204 18.12 6.02 10.53
N MET A 205 17.90 6.27 9.24
CA MET A 205 16.79 7.04 8.68
C MET A 205 16.35 6.40 7.35
N SER A 206 15.23 6.85 6.80
CA SER A 206 14.78 6.49 5.46
C SER A 206 15.70 7.04 4.37
N ASP A 207 15.43 6.65 3.12
CA ASP A 207 16.00 7.34 1.96
C ASP A 207 15.53 8.79 1.89
N ASP A 208 16.22 9.55 1.05
CA ASP A 208 15.92 10.94 0.78
C ASP A 208 14.59 11.11 0.09
N GLY A 209 13.88 12.16 0.49
CA GLY A 209 12.58 12.47 -0.06
C GLY A 209 11.45 11.67 0.56
N CYS A 210 11.62 11.07 1.75
CA CYS A 210 10.59 10.30 2.44
C CYS A 210 10.15 10.98 3.76
N SER A 211 8.85 11.28 3.89
CA SER A 211 8.25 12.01 5.03
C SER A 211 6.97 11.33 5.54
N ASP A 212 6.26 12.02 6.44
CA ASP A 212 4.99 11.59 7.04
C ASP A 212 5.04 10.18 7.66
N PRO A 213 6.07 9.88 8.48
CA PRO A 213 6.27 8.53 8.97
C PRO A 213 5.16 8.06 9.90
N SER A 214 4.81 6.79 9.76
CA SER A 214 3.98 6.05 10.70
C SER A 214 4.71 4.78 11.11
N VAL A 215 4.76 4.50 12.41
CA VAL A 215 5.55 3.40 12.96
C VAL A 215 4.68 2.44 13.73
N VAL A 216 4.96 1.14 13.61
CA VAL A 216 4.32 0.07 14.38
C VAL A 216 5.35 -0.94 14.86
N GLU A 217 5.04 -1.64 15.95
CA GLU A 217 5.79 -2.83 16.36
C GLU A 217 5.17 -4.06 15.69
N TRP A 218 5.98 -4.76 14.91
CA TRP A 218 5.68 -6.04 14.29
C TRP A 218 6.45 -7.17 14.99
N LYS A 219 5.96 -8.41 14.83
CA LYS A 219 6.47 -9.67 15.44
C LYS A 219 7.97 -9.62 15.83
N HIS A 220 8.30 -10.16 17.01
CA HIS A 220 9.68 -10.24 17.54
C HIS A 220 10.38 -8.88 17.70
N ASP A 221 9.67 -7.90 18.25
CA ASP A 221 10.19 -6.56 18.61
C ASP A 221 10.80 -5.79 17.41
N LYS A 222 10.33 -6.11 16.19
CA LYS A 222 10.74 -5.47 14.95
C LYS A 222 9.90 -4.23 14.70
N LEU A 223 10.53 -3.10 14.40
CA LEU A 223 9.83 -1.89 13.99
C LEU A 223 9.55 -1.90 12.49
N MET A 224 8.36 -1.48 12.10
CA MET A 224 8.00 -1.18 10.71
C MET A 224 7.69 0.31 10.61
N MET A 225 8.29 1.01 9.66
CA MET A 225 8.05 2.43 9.39
C MET A 225 7.56 2.61 7.96
N MET A 226 6.36 3.14 7.79
CA MET A 226 5.79 3.51 6.49
C MET A 226 5.96 5.01 6.26
N THR A 227 6.48 5.39 5.09
CA THR A 227 6.74 6.78 4.69
C THR A 227 6.09 7.09 3.34
N ALA A 228 5.76 8.34 3.10
CA ALA A 228 5.38 8.84 1.78
C ALA A 228 6.61 9.49 1.11
N CYS A 229 6.94 9.07 -0.12
CA CYS A 229 8.19 9.48 -0.79
C CYS A 229 7.97 10.27 -2.09
N ASP A 230 9.01 10.97 -2.54
CA ASP A 230 9.01 11.82 -3.75
C ASP A 230 8.69 11.08 -5.04
N ASP A 231 8.99 9.79 -5.11
CA ASP A 231 8.65 8.92 -6.24
C ASP A 231 7.15 8.60 -6.33
N GLY A 232 6.35 9.16 -5.43
CA GLY A 232 4.91 8.95 -5.33
C GLY A 232 4.52 7.61 -4.73
N ARG A 233 5.50 6.75 -4.39
CA ARG A 233 5.23 5.49 -3.72
C ARG A 233 5.50 5.60 -2.23
N ARG A 234 4.78 4.77 -1.47
CA ARG A 234 5.07 4.58 -0.06
C ARG A 234 6.18 3.58 0.10
N ARG A 235 7.21 3.95 0.83
CA ARG A 235 8.28 3.03 1.23
C ARG A 235 8.02 2.52 2.63
N VAL A 236 8.22 1.23 2.82
CA VAL A 236 8.10 0.59 4.13
C VAL A 236 9.46 0.07 4.50
N TYR A 237 9.93 0.42 5.69
CA TYR A 237 11.22 0.03 6.22
C TYR A 237 11.04 -0.85 7.45
N GLU A 238 11.95 -1.80 7.63
CA GLU A 238 12.01 -2.65 8.81
C GLU A 238 13.31 -2.43 9.60
N SER A 239 13.22 -2.54 10.92
CA SER A 239 14.37 -2.42 11.82
C SER A 239 14.25 -3.37 13.01
N GLY A 240 15.22 -4.28 13.14
CA GLY A 240 15.36 -5.17 14.31
C GLY A 240 16.21 -4.57 15.44
N ASP A 241 16.87 -3.44 15.20
CA ASP A 241 17.81 -2.79 16.12
C ASP A 241 17.31 -1.43 16.65
N LYS A 242 15.99 -1.22 16.58
CA LYS A 242 15.30 -0.01 17.08
C LYS A 242 15.79 1.28 16.41
N GLY A 243 15.94 1.21 15.09
CA GLY A 243 16.28 2.31 14.21
C GLY A 243 17.78 2.62 14.15
N ASP A 244 18.65 1.75 14.64
CA ASP A 244 20.09 1.92 14.41
C ASP A 244 20.40 1.69 12.91
N SER A 245 19.67 0.79 12.25
CA SER A 245 19.61 0.58 10.80
C SER A 245 18.18 0.31 10.31
N TRP A 246 17.89 0.68 9.06
CA TRP A 246 16.62 0.43 8.38
C TRP A 246 16.87 -0.29 7.06
N THR A 247 16.06 -1.30 6.77
CA THR A 247 16.07 -2.01 5.49
C THR A 247 14.72 -1.80 4.80
N GLU A 248 14.72 -1.39 3.52
CA GLU A 248 13.47 -1.27 2.76
C GLU A 248 12.85 -2.67 2.56
N ALA A 249 11.59 -2.82 2.91
CA ALA A 249 10.83 -4.08 2.90
C ALA A 249 10.35 -4.44 1.47
N LEU A 250 11.29 -4.50 0.53
CA LEU A 250 11.06 -4.70 -0.91
C LEU A 250 10.37 -6.03 -1.25
N GLY A 251 10.55 -7.06 -0.41
CA GLY A 251 9.91 -8.36 -0.59
C GLY A 251 8.47 -8.44 -0.06
N THR A 252 7.92 -7.38 0.51
CA THR A 252 6.60 -7.40 1.16
C THR A 252 5.78 -6.14 0.86
N LEU A 253 5.93 -5.09 1.67
CA LEU A 253 5.01 -3.95 1.71
C LEU A 253 5.56 -2.69 1.02
N SER A 254 6.87 -2.60 0.79
CA SER A 254 7.43 -1.39 0.19
C SER A 254 6.95 -1.24 -1.26
N ARG A 255 6.59 -0.01 -1.63
CA ARG A 255 6.15 0.39 -2.97
C ARG A 255 4.83 -0.25 -3.43
N VAL A 256 4.12 -0.92 -2.54
CA VAL A 256 2.77 -1.46 -2.80
C VAL A 256 1.78 -0.33 -3.05
N TRP A 257 1.78 0.71 -2.22
CA TRP A 257 0.82 1.81 -2.34
C TRP A 257 1.46 3.01 -3.03
N GLY A 258 0.85 3.45 -4.12
CA GLY A 258 1.33 4.57 -4.94
C GLY A 258 0.29 5.68 -5.10
N ASN A 259 0.77 6.87 -5.44
CA ASN A 259 -0.01 8.02 -5.84
C ASN A 259 0.67 8.64 -7.08
N LYS A 260 0.15 8.31 -8.28
CA LYS A 260 0.77 8.71 -9.55
C LYS A 260 0.39 10.13 -9.99
N HIS A 261 -0.34 10.87 -9.17
CA HIS A 261 -0.98 12.11 -9.59
C HIS A 261 -0.16 13.33 -9.13
N GLU A 262 0.62 13.85 -10.09
CA GLU A 262 1.27 15.18 -10.12
C GLU A 262 2.75 15.24 -9.71
N LYS A 263 3.51 16.16 -10.35
CA LYS A 263 4.93 16.48 -10.07
C LYS A 263 5.18 16.93 -8.62
N ASN A 264 4.12 17.10 -7.82
CA ASN A 264 4.13 17.45 -6.41
C ASN A 264 3.14 16.51 -5.69
N VAL A 265 3.54 15.26 -5.45
CA VAL A 265 2.70 14.26 -4.78
C VAL A 265 2.28 14.81 -3.42
N LYS A 266 0.97 14.99 -3.20
CA LYS A 266 0.44 15.33 -1.87
C LYS A 266 0.71 14.16 -0.94
N ARG A 267 1.75 14.30 -0.13
CA ARG A 267 2.08 13.34 0.91
C ARG A 267 1.04 13.46 2.01
N VAL A 268 0.41 12.33 2.28
CA VAL A 268 -0.68 12.19 3.24
C VAL A 268 -0.20 11.25 4.32
N ARG A 269 -0.55 11.51 5.56
CA ARG A 269 -0.29 10.54 6.62
C ARG A 269 -1.33 9.43 6.66
N SER A 270 -0.87 8.19 6.88
CA SER A 270 -1.71 7.00 6.99
C SER A 270 -2.05 6.67 8.44
N GLY A 271 -3.23 6.08 8.65
CA GLY A 271 -3.45 5.25 9.83
C GLY A 271 -2.70 3.94 9.61
N PHE A 272 -1.79 3.59 10.51
CA PHE A 272 -1.02 2.35 10.43
C PHE A 272 -0.89 1.76 11.82
N ILE A 273 -1.49 0.58 12.03
CA ILE A 273 -1.51 -0.09 13.33
C ILE A 273 -1.25 -1.59 13.16
N THR A 274 -0.82 -2.22 14.25
CA THR A 274 -0.82 -3.67 14.39
C THR A 274 -1.93 -4.10 15.32
N ALA A 275 -2.56 -5.23 15.01
CA ALA A 275 -3.69 -5.78 15.74
C ALA A 275 -3.58 -7.30 15.85
N LYS A 276 -4.13 -7.86 16.93
CA LYS A 276 -4.34 -9.30 17.07
C LYS A 276 -5.82 -9.58 16.94
N VAL A 277 -6.25 -10.08 15.77
CA VAL A 277 -7.66 -10.23 15.39
C VAL A 277 -7.97 -11.71 15.27
N GLY A 278 -9.08 -12.15 15.88
CA GLY A 278 -9.61 -13.51 15.71
C GLY A 278 -10.38 -13.65 14.41
N ASP A 279 -10.44 -14.87 13.87
CA ASP A 279 -11.28 -15.21 12.71
C ASP A 279 -12.79 -15.22 13.05
N GLY A 280 -13.14 -15.15 14.34
CA GLY A 280 -14.52 -15.15 14.82
C GLY A 280 -15.11 -16.55 14.97
N VAL A 281 -14.32 -17.60 14.73
CA VAL A 281 -14.73 -19.01 14.86
C VAL A 281 -14.20 -19.60 16.17
N GLU A 282 -12.94 -19.31 16.52
CA GLU A 282 -12.29 -19.79 17.75
C GLU A 282 -11.53 -18.65 18.45
N ASP A 283 -11.87 -18.35 19.71
CA ASP A 283 -11.35 -17.19 20.47
C ASP A 283 -9.84 -17.26 20.77
N ASP A 284 -9.22 -18.44 20.66
CA ASP A 284 -7.79 -18.68 20.87
C ASP A 284 -6.94 -18.51 19.60
N ASN A 285 -7.55 -18.48 18.41
CA ASN A 285 -6.87 -18.40 17.12
C ASN A 285 -6.72 -16.97 16.57
N LYS A 286 -6.22 -16.04 17.41
CA LYS A 286 -5.96 -14.66 16.96
C LYS A 286 -4.68 -14.55 16.12
N LYS A 287 -4.79 -14.02 14.90
CA LYS A 287 -3.68 -13.74 13.99
C LYS A 287 -3.16 -12.32 14.18
N ASN A 288 -1.83 -12.14 14.14
CA ASN A 288 -1.22 -10.81 14.11
C ASN A 288 -1.33 -10.24 12.69
N VAL A 289 -1.89 -9.05 12.56
CA VAL A 289 -2.11 -8.35 11.29
C VAL A 289 -1.69 -6.89 11.40
N MET A 290 -1.47 -6.28 10.24
CA MET A 290 -1.33 -4.85 10.07
C MET A 290 -2.57 -4.32 9.35
N LEU A 291 -3.07 -3.18 9.83
CA LEU A 291 -4.18 -2.45 9.22
C LEU A 291 -3.68 -1.08 8.79
N VAL A 292 -4.00 -0.70 7.55
CA VAL A 292 -3.55 0.56 6.96
C VAL A 292 -4.74 1.32 6.38
N THR A 293 -4.86 2.62 6.64
CA THR A 293 -5.79 3.49 5.91
C THR A 293 -5.07 4.44 4.97
N LEU A 294 -5.47 4.42 3.69
CA LEU A 294 -4.85 5.20 2.62
C LEU A 294 -5.90 5.73 1.63
N PRO A 295 -5.78 6.99 1.17
CA PRO A 295 -6.60 7.49 0.08
C PRO A 295 -6.31 6.72 -1.22
N VAL A 296 -7.38 6.31 -1.89
CA VAL A 296 -7.39 5.78 -3.25
C VAL A 296 -8.03 6.85 -4.14
N TYR A 297 -7.35 7.19 -5.22
CA TYR A 297 -7.76 8.27 -6.11
C TYR A 297 -8.46 7.70 -7.34
N SER A 298 -9.60 8.28 -7.68
CA SER A 298 -10.34 7.90 -8.89
C SER A 298 -9.67 8.53 -10.11
N LYS A 299 -9.27 7.72 -11.10
CA LYS A 299 -8.68 8.20 -12.36
C LYS A 299 -9.46 9.39 -12.94
N LYS A 300 -8.75 10.49 -13.22
CA LYS A 300 -9.29 11.65 -13.95
C LYS A 300 -9.95 11.17 -15.25
N THR A 301 -11.25 11.42 -15.41
CA THR A 301 -11.96 11.22 -16.66
C THR A 301 -11.65 12.40 -17.58
N GLU A 302 -11.25 12.15 -18.83
CA GLU A 302 -10.98 13.22 -19.80
C GLU A 302 -12.20 14.16 -19.92
N GLY A 303 -11.97 15.47 -19.77
CA GLY A 303 -13.02 16.50 -19.88
C GLY A 303 -13.70 16.92 -18.57
N VAL A 304 -13.38 16.32 -17.42
CA VAL A 304 -13.92 16.74 -16.11
C VAL A 304 -12.83 17.42 -15.28
N SER A 305 -12.96 18.73 -15.06
CA SER A 305 -12.08 19.57 -14.24
C SER A 305 -12.30 19.42 -12.73
N ALA A 306 -12.86 18.30 -12.27
CA ALA A 306 -13.03 18.05 -10.85
C ALA A 306 -11.67 17.74 -10.22
N ASN A 307 -11.34 18.44 -9.14
CA ASN A 307 -10.21 18.06 -8.28
C ASN A 307 -10.39 16.60 -7.85
N GLU A 308 -9.39 15.77 -8.13
CA GLU A 308 -9.39 14.36 -7.84
C GLU A 308 -9.55 14.14 -6.32
N LYS A 309 -10.60 13.41 -5.94
CA LYS A 309 -10.91 13.11 -4.54
C LYS A 309 -10.21 11.83 -4.12
N GLY A 310 -9.58 11.85 -2.94
CA GLY A 310 -9.00 10.66 -2.33
C GLY A 310 -9.99 10.00 -1.39
N GLU A 311 -10.62 8.90 -1.82
CA GLU A 311 -11.49 8.08 -0.98
C GLU A 311 -10.62 7.23 -0.04
N LEU A 312 -10.81 7.31 1.27
CA LEU A 312 -10.01 6.56 2.23
C LEU A 312 -10.44 5.10 2.23
N HIS A 313 -9.49 4.19 1.96
CA HIS A 313 -9.68 2.75 2.01
C HIS A 313 -8.97 2.13 3.21
N LEU A 314 -9.50 1.01 3.71
CA LEU A 314 -8.84 0.14 4.69
C LEU A 314 -8.17 -1.04 4.00
N TRP A 315 -6.90 -1.26 4.28
CA TRP A 315 -6.10 -2.37 3.79
C TRP A 315 -5.73 -3.31 4.93
N LEU A 316 -5.79 -4.61 4.68
CA LEU A 316 -5.39 -5.67 5.59
C LEU A 316 -4.14 -6.38 5.07
N THR A 317 -3.16 -6.62 5.93
CA THR A 317 -2.01 -7.47 5.59
C THR A 317 -1.45 -8.25 6.78
N ASP A 318 -0.98 -9.46 6.55
CA ASP A 318 -0.20 -10.26 7.50
C ASP A 318 1.31 -10.24 7.22
N ASN A 319 1.77 -9.25 6.44
CA ASN A 319 3.12 -9.12 5.87
C ASN A 319 3.42 -10.08 4.70
N THR A 320 2.41 -10.81 4.23
CA THR A 320 2.49 -11.68 3.04
C THR A 320 1.32 -11.38 2.10
N HIS A 321 0.10 -11.58 2.59
CA HIS A 321 -1.13 -11.29 1.87
C HIS A 321 -1.53 -9.82 2.05
N ILE A 322 -2.14 -9.23 1.03
CA ILE A 322 -2.65 -7.85 1.07
C ILE A 322 -4.04 -7.84 0.44
N VAL A 323 -5.02 -7.29 1.13
CA VAL A 323 -6.41 -7.19 0.65
C VAL A 323 -6.96 -5.79 0.92
N ASP A 324 -7.61 -5.21 -0.08
CA ASP A 324 -8.44 -4.00 0.09
C ASP A 324 -9.79 -4.40 0.70
N ILE A 325 -10.04 -3.98 1.94
CA ILE A 325 -11.30 -4.23 2.64
C ILE A 325 -12.41 -3.30 2.11
N GLY A 326 -12.01 -2.20 1.49
CA GLY A 326 -12.85 -1.21 0.85
C GLY A 326 -12.87 0.15 1.57
N SER A 327 -13.71 1.02 1.05
CA SER A 327 -13.88 2.39 1.53
C SER A 327 -14.34 2.47 2.99
N VAL A 328 -13.76 3.44 3.70
CA VAL A 328 -14.14 3.84 5.06
C VAL A 328 -14.72 5.26 5.12
N SER A 329 -14.42 6.11 4.14
CA SER A 329 -14.85 7.51 4.11
C SER A 329 -16.05 7.75 3.20
N GLY A 330 -16.48 6.74 2.42
CA GLY A 330 -17.44 6.94 1.34
C GLY A 330 -16.94 8.01 0.35
N ASP A 331 -17.79 8.96 0.01
CA ASP A 331 -17.53 10.02 -0.96
C ASP A 331 -16.70 11.22 -0.46
N ASP A 332 -16.21 11.16 0.78
CA ASP A 332 -15.38 12.21 1.37
C ASP A 332 -13.98 12.24 0.73
N ASP A 333 -13.47 13.44 0.46
CA ASP A 333 -12.07 13.64 0.05
C ASP A 333 -11.17 13.74 1.29
N VAL A 334 -10.24 12.80 1.45
CA VAL A 334 -9.45 12.63 2.68
C VAL A 334 -8.01 13.12 2.53
N ALA A 335 -7.51 13.81 3.57
CA ALA A 335 -6.16 14.36 3.61
C ALA A 335 -5.19 13.64 4.56
N ALA A 336 -5.67 13.02 5.62
CA ALA A 336 -4.88 12.23 6.58
C ALA A 336 -5.82 11.36 7.42
N SER A 337 -5.28 10.31 8.02
CA SER A 337 -6.06 9.42 8.88
C SER A 337 -5.26 8.87 10.06
N SER A 338 -5.99 8.37 11.06
CA SER A 338 -5.50 7.61 12.20
C SER A 338 -6.46 6.43 12.44
N LEU A 339 -5.91 5.32 12.92
CA LEU A 339 -6.63 4.09 13.20
C LEU A 339 -6.43 3.70 14.66
N LEU A 340 -7.46 3.09 15.25
CA LEU A 340 -7.40 2.47 16.56
C LEU A 340 -8.12 1.12 16.51
N TYR A 341 -7.42 0.07 16.91
CA TYR A 341 -8.01 -1.23 17.20
C TYR A 341 -8.03 -1.45 18.71
N LYS A 342 -9.22 -1.73 19.25
CA LYS A 342 -9.44 -2.01 20.66
C LYS A 342 -9.89 -3.45 20.81
N SER A 343 -9.19 -4.18 21.68
CA SER A 343 -9.52 -5.56 22.05
C SER A 343 -9.94 -5.58 23.52
N GLY A 344 -11.24 -5.44 23.79
CA GLY A 344 -11.80 -5.64 25.13
C GLY A 344 -12.02 -7.11 25.47
N GLU A 345 -12.43 -7.41 26.70
CA GLU A 345 -12.72 -8.81 27.13
C GLU A 345 -13.86 -9.47 26.34
N THR A 346 -14.77 -8.68 25.78
CA THR A 346 -15.98 -9.20 25.09
C THR A 346 -16.29 -8.52 23.76
N ASN A 347 -15.61 -7.43 23.40
CA ASN A 347 -15.87 -6.69 22.16
C ASN A 347 -14.57 -6.18 21.53
N GLU A 348 -14.41 -6.44 20.24
CA GLU A 348 -13.34 -5.89 19.40
C GLU A 348 -13.92 -4.72 18.59
N GLU A 349 -13.22 -3.59 18.56
CA GLU A 349 -13.67 -2.37 17.89
C GLU A 349 -12.55 -1.85 16.99
N LEU A 350 -12.90 -1.46 15.76
CA LEU A 350 -12.00 -0.81 14.81
C LEU A 350 -12.56 0.58 14.54
N ILE A 351 -11.74 1.63 14.70
CA ILE A 351 -12.18 3.02 14.59
C ILE A 351 -11.19 3.77 13.71
N ALA A 352 -11.71 4.60 12.80
CA ALA A 352 -10.93 5.57 12.06
C ALA A 352 -11.27 7.00 12.49
N LEU A 353 -10.25 7.86 12.44
CA LEU A 353 -10.36 9.31 12.54
C LEU A 353 -9.65 9.91 11.34
N TYR A 354 -10.31 10.76 10.55
CA TYR A 354 -9.73 11.28 9.32
C TYR A 354 -10.06 12.75 9.05
N GLU A 355 -9.14 13.40 8.34
CA GLU A 355 -9.30 14.76 7.82
C GLU A 355 -10.14 14.75 6.55
N LYS A 356 -11.36 15.29 6.64
CA LYS A 356 -12.21 15.53 5.47
C LYS A 356 -11.93 16.91 4.91
N LYS A 357 -11.58 16.99 3.62
CA LYS A 357 -11.47 18.26 2.90
C LYS A 357 -12.87 18.77 2.54
N ASN A 358 -13.18 20.02 2.88
CA ASN A 358 -14.43 20.67 2.50
C ASN A 358 -14.32 21.37 1.14
N GLY A 359 -15.42 21.46 0.39
CA GLY A 359 -15.46 22.20 -0.88
C GLY A 359 -15.37 23.72 -0.69
N GLY A 360 -14.51 24.40 -1.45
CA GLY A 360 -14.32 25.86 -1.46
C GLY A 360 -12.93 26.28 -1.94
N GLU A 361 -12.70 27.59 -2.19
CA GLU A 361 -11.39 28.12 -2.65
C GLU A 361 -10.24 27.91 -1.65
N LYS A 362 -10.55 27.73 -0.36
CA LYS A 362 -9.61 27.34 0.71
C LYS A 362 -10.23 26.24 1.57
N PRO A 363 -10.05 24.95 1.22
CA PRO A 363 -10.63 23.84 1.97
C PRO A 363 -10.07 23.85 3.39
N SER A 364 -10.92 24.10 4.37
CA SER A 364 -10.59 23.96 5.78
C SER A 364 -10.99 22.57 6.24
N PRO A 365 -10.03 21.67 6.53
CA PRO A 365 -10.37 20.31 6.89
C PRO A 365 -11.12 20.24 8.22
N VAL A 366 -12.09 19.33 8.26
CA VAL A 366 -12.81 18.94 9.48
C VAL A 366 -12.43 17.51 9.86
N MET A 367 -12.62 17.16 11.14
CA MET A 367 -12.35 15.80 11.62
C MET A 367 -13.62 14.97 11.62
N VAL A 368 -13.52 13.78 11.04
CA VAL A 368 -14.60 12.79 11.03
C VAL A 368 -14.12 11.52 11.70
N SER A 369 -14.93 10.97 12.59
CA SER A 369 -14.72 9.65 13.17
C SER A 369 -15.78 8.67 12.70
N VAL A 370 -15.39 7.40 12.59
CA VAL A 370 -16.28 6.31 12.18
C VAL A 370 -15.88 5.01 12.88
N ARG A 371 -16.86 4.29 13.43
CA ARG A 371 -16.71 2.92 13.94
C ARG A 371 -16.89 1.93 12.79
N LEU A 372 -15.84 1.21 12.45
CA LEU A 372 -15.70 0.37 11.26
C LEU A 372 -16.18 -1.07 11.50
N THR A 373 -17.42 -1.23 11.96
CA THR A 373 -17.99 -2.53 12.35
C THR A 373 -18.15 -3.46 11.14
N GLU A 374 -18.59 -2.92 9.99
CA GLU A 374 -18.71 -3.70 8.75
C GLU A 374 -17.34 -4.12 8.20
N GLN A 375 -16.37 -3.21 8.19
CA GLN A 375 -15.03 -3.49 7.70
C GLN A 375 -14.29 -4.47 8.63
N LEU A 376 -14.48 -4.35 9.95
CA LEU A 376 -13.93 -5.33 10.91
C LEU A 376 -14.51 -6.72 10.67
N LYS A 377 -15.81 -6.84 10.37
CA LYS A 377 -16.41 -8.13 9.99
C LYS A 377 -15.74 -8.70 8.73
N ARG A 378 -15.56 -7.89 7.68
CA ARG A 378 -14.87 -8.32 6.46
C ARG A 378 -13.43 -8.74 6.73
N VAL A 379 -12.72 -8.05 7.62
CA VAL A 379 -11.37 -8.46 8.06
C VAL A 379 -11.41 -9.89 8.62
N LYS A 380 -12.38 -10.22 9.48
CA LYS A 380 -12.54 -11.57 10.05
C LYS A 380 -12.86 -12.61 8.97
N ASP A 381 -13.74 -12.27 8.02
CA ASP A 381 -14.09 -13.15 6.89
C ASP A 381 -12.86 -13.45 6.00
N VAL A 382 -12.01 -12.45 5.75
CA VAL A 382 -10.74 -12.61 5.00
C VAL A 382 -9.77 -13.49 5.77
N LEU A 383 -9.62 -13.30 7.09
CA LEU A 383 -8.73 -14.13 7.91
C LEU A 383 -9.19 -15.60 7.96
N THR A 384 -10.50 -15.83 8.01
CA THR A 384 -11.09 -17.17 7.88
C THR A 384 -10.73 -17.79 6.54
N THR A 385 -10.90 -17.03 5.44
CA THR A 385 -10.57 -17.49 4.10
C THR A 385 -9.09 -17.85 3.98
N TRP A 386 -8.17 -17.01 4.48
CA TRP A 386 -6.73 -17.31 4.45
C TRP A 386 -6.39 -18.60 5.18
N LYS A 387 -7.01 -18.86 6.34
CA LYS A 387 -6.83 -20.11 7.09
C LYS A 387 -7.32 -21.33 6.30
N GLU A 388 -8.51 -21.26 5.71
CA GLU A 388 -9.05 -22.34 4.88
C GLU A 388 -8.19 -22.60 3.63
N VAL A 389 -7.63 -21.55 3.03
CA VAL A 389 -6.71 -21.67 1.89
C VAL A 389 -5.40 -22.30 2.33
N ASP A 390 -4.82 -21.88 3.46
CA ASP A 390 -3.61 -22.48 4.03
C ASP A 390 -3.80 -23.98 4.29
N GLU A 391 -4.94 -24.40 4.84
CA GLU A 391 -5.28 -25.81 5.06
C GLU A 391 -5.37 -26.59 3.74
N ARG A 392 -5.98 -26.00 2.71
CA ARG A 392 -6.02 -26.61 1.36
C ARG A 392 -4.64 -26.71 0.74
N VAL A 393 -3.81 -25.67 0.85
CA VAL A 393 -2.44 -25.69 0.36
C VAL A 393 -1.63 -26.75 1.09
N PHE A 394 -1.80 -26.89 2.40
CA PHE A 394 -1.17 -27.95 3.17
C PHE A 394 -1.58 -29.35 2.68
N SER A 395 -2.86 -29.52 2.30
CA SER A 395 -3.37 -30.78 1.72
C SER A 395 -2.79 -31.11 0.34
N LEU A 396 -2.21 -30.13 -0.39
CA LEU A 396 -1.46 -30.38 -1.64
C LEU A 396 -0.20 -31.21 -1.38
N CYS A 397 0.28 -31.24 -0.13
CA CYS A 397 1.59 -31.76 0.20
C CYS A 397 1.60 -32.63 1.47
N PRO A 398 0.76 -33.67 1.56
CA PRO A 398 0.63 -34.48 2.77
C PRO A 398 2.00 -35.02 3.20
N SER A 399 2.34 -34.86 4.48
CA SER A 399 3.48 -35.55 5.07
C SER A 399 3.19 -37.05 5.04
N GLU A 400 3.89 -37.81 4.19
CA GLU A 400 3.88 -39.26 4.37
C GLU A 400 4.49 -39.54 5.74
N ASN A 401 3.81 -40.35 6.55
CA ASN A 401 4.37 -40.94 7.76
C ASN A 401 5.48 -41.92 7.35
N ALA A 402 6.62 -41.42 6.86
CA ALA A 402 7.72 -42.24 6.39
C ALA A 402 8.60 -42.62 7.58
N LYS A 403 8.44 -43.86 8.05
CA LYS A 403 9.36 -44.54 8.97
C LYS A 403 10.73 -44.84 8.35
N GLU A 404 11.01 -44.44 7.11
CA GLU A 404 12.28 -44.69 6.43
C GLU A 404 12.57 -43.56 5.43
N ASP A 405 13.06 -42.41 5.90
CA ASP A 405 14.33 -41.82 5.43
C ASP A 405 14.62 -40.55 6.23
N VAL A 406 15.74 -40.55 6.95
CA VAL A 406 16.21 -39.40 7.73
C VAL A 406 17.05 -38.53 6.80
N SER A 407 16.43 -37.72 5.95
CA SER A 407 17.17 -36.78 5.10
C SER A 407 16.34 -35.59 4.63
N THR A 408 16.78 -34.41 5.09
CA THR A 408 16.71 -33.06 4.50
C THR A 408 15.36 -32.32 4.46
N GLU A 409 15.43 -31.02 4.77
CA GLU A 409 14.34 -30.04 4.81
C GLU A 409 13.39 -30.16 3.60
N ASN A 410 12.22 -30.76 3.80
CA ASN A 410 11.20 -30.80 2.76
C ASN A 410 10.29 -29.56 2.88
N ALA A 411 9.95 -28.91 1.76
CA ALA A 411 9.01 -27.76 1.72
C ALA A 411 7.65 -28.05 2.38
N CYS A 412 7.33 -29.32 2.57
CA CYS A 412 6.05 -29.78 3.10
C CYS A 412 6.13 -30.30 4.53
N GLU A 413 7.29 -30.16 5.16
CA GLU A 413 7.46 -30.33 6.60
C GLU A 413 7.19 -29.02 7.33
N ASN A 414 6.68 -29.11 8.56
CA ASN A 414 6.51 -27.99 9.48
C ASN A 414 5.75 -26.77 8.90
N ASN A 415 4.76 -27.00 8.03
CA ASN A 415 3.97 -25.94 7.38
C ASN A 415 4.80 -24.95 6.55
N LYS A 416 6.00 -25.32 6.07
CA LYS A 416 6.85 -24.43 5.26
C LYS A 416 6.26 -24.08 3.88
N ILE A 417 5.27 -24.83 3.40
CA ILE A 417 4.67 -24.62 2.08
C ILE A 417 3.88 -23.31 1.97
N THR A 418 3.36 -22.77 3.07
CA THR A 418 2.68 -21.47 3.07
C THR A 418 3.63 -20.32 3.39
N ASP A 419 4.89 -20.59 3.71
CA ASP A 419 5.86 -19.55 4.04
C ASP A 419 6.21 -18.73 2.79
N GLY A 420 5.83 -17.46 2.81
CA GLY A 420 5.97 -16.55 1.67
C GLY A 420 5.02 -16.82 0.51
N LEU A 421 4.03 -17.70 0.65
CA LEU A 421 2.99 -17.90 -0.37
C LEU A 421 2.02 -16.71 -0.33
N VAL A 422 1.91 -15.97 -1.43
CA VAL A 422 1.11 -14.74 -1.52
C VAL A 422 -0.17 -14.93 -2.32
N GLY A 423 -0.14 -15.76 -3.37
CA GLY A 423 -1.27 -15.96 -4.27
C GLY A 423 -1.40 -17.41 -4.69
N PHE A 424 -2.64 -17.84 -4.90
CA PHE A 424 -2.96 -19.20 -5.32
C PHE A 424 -4.11 -19.20 -6.33
N LEU A 425 -3.85 -19.64 -7.57
CA LEU A 425 -4.89 -19.85 -8.60
C LEU A 425 -5.18 -21.35 -8.74
N SER A 426 -6.41 -21.74 -8.40
CA SER A 426 -6.85 -23.15 -8.43
C SER A 426 -8.18 -23.31 -9.18
N GLY A 427 -9.21 -23.91 -8.58
CA GLY A 427 -10.46 -24.25 -9.25
C GLY A 427 -11.40 -23.06 -9.52
N ASN A 428 -11.19 -21.90 -8.89
CA ASN A 428 -12.15 -20.80 -8.94
C ASN A 428 -12.01 -19.93 -10.21
N PHE A 429 -12.59 -20.40 -11.32
CA PHE A 429 -12.60 -19.69 -12.61
C PHE A 429 -14.04 -19.35 -13.05
N SER A 430 -14.31 -18.07 -13.33
CA SER A 430 -15.62 -17.61 -13.81
C SER A 430 -15.51 -16.33 -14.64
N GLY A 431 -16.22 -16.24 -15.77
CA GLY A 431 -16.35 -15.00 -16.53
C GLY A 431 -15.04 -14.43 -17.09
N GLY A 432 -14.06 -15.28 -17.39
CA GLY A 432 -12.72 -14.85 -17.84
C GLY A 432 -11.79 -14.42 -16.70
N THR A 433 -12.25 -14.50 -15.45
CA THR A 433 -11.46 -14.22 -14.25
C THR A 433 -11.07 -15.52 -13.57
N TRP A 434 -9.77 -15.73 -13.41
CA TRP A 434 -9.23 -16.79 -12.55
C TRP A 434 -8.93 -16.17 -11.18
N LYS A 435 -9.75 -16.53 -10.19
CA LYS A 435 -9.73 -15.88 -8.89
C LYS A 435 -8.58 -16.37 -8.04
N ASP A 436 -7.94 -15.45 -7.36
CA ASP A 436 -6.97 -15.75 -6.32
C ASP A 436 -7.69 -16.22 -5.06
N GLU A 437 -7.32 -17.41 -4.62
CA GLU A 437 -7.93 -18.08 -3.48
C GLU A 437 -7.65 -17.32 -2.17
N TYR A 438 -6.55 -16.56 -2.08
CA TYR A 438 -6.24 -15.67 -0.95
C TYR A 438 -6.91 -14.29 -1.03
N LEU A 439 -7.79 -14.07 -2.01
CA LEU A 439 -8.51 -12.80 -2.22
C LEU A 439 -7.60 -11.61 -2.58
N GLY A 440 -6.35 -11.88 -2.98
CA GLY A 440 -5.41 -10.87 -3.44
C GLY A 440 -5.75 -10.40 -4.84
N VAL A 441 -4.91 -10.74 -5.82
CA VAL A 441 -5.02 -10.21 -7.17
C VAL A 441 -5.53 -11.30 -8.10
N ASN A 442 -6.61 -11.07 -8.85
CA ASN A 442 -7.11 -12.07 -9.80
C ASN A 442 -6.32 -12.04 -11.12
N ALA A 443 -6.21 -13.19 -11.79
CA ALA A 443 -5.71 -13.26 -13.15
C ALA A 443 -6.84 -13.10 -14.18
N THR A 444 -6.53 -12.45 -15.30
CA THR A 444 -7.47 -12.20 -16.40
C THR A 444 -7.10 -13.04 -17.62
N VAL A 445 -8.06 -13.80 -18.14
CA VAL A 445 -7.91 -14.53 -19.41
C VAL A 445 -8.25 -13.59 -20.56
N LYS A 446 -7.30 -13.36 -21.47
CA LYS A 446 -7.42 -12.29 -22.48
C LYS A 446 -8.09 -12.73 -23.79
N LYS A 447 -7.86 -13.97 -24.24
CA LYS A 447 -8.31 -14.51 -25.55
C LYS A 447 -8.37 -16.04 -25.51
N GLY A 448 -8.96 -16.65 -26.54
CA GLY A 448 -9.01 -18.10 -26.71
C GLY A 448 -10.23 -18.78 -26.09
N GLU A 449 -10.45 -20.05 -26.45
CA GLU A 449 -11.42 -20.92 -25.81
C GLU A 449 -10.83 -21.43 -24.49
N VAL A 450 -11.53 -21.22 -23.39
CA VAL A 450 -11.03 -21.58 -22.07
C VAL A 450 -12.07 -22.39 -21.33
N ALA A 451 -11.65 -23.56 -20.84
CA ALA A 451 -12.48 -24.44 -20.05
C ALA A 451 -11.94 -24.52 -18.62
N SER A 452 -12.81 -24.34 -17.63
CA SER A 452 -12.49 -24.69 -16.25
C SER A 452 -12.19 -26.19 -16.16
N THR A 453 -11.20 -26.53 -15.35
CA THR A 453 -10.83 -27.90 -15.02
C THR A 453 -10.75 -28.04 -13.51
N GLU A 454 -10.66 -29.27 -13.03
CA GLU A 454 -10.34 -29.51 -11.63
C GLU A 454 -9.00 -28.84 -11.28
N ASN A 455 -9.04 -27.94 -10.30
CA ASN A 455 -7.90 -27.18 -9.77
C ASN A 455 -7.16 -26.30 -10.79
N GLY A 456 -7.80 -25.92 -11.90
CA GLY A 456 -7.18 -25.00 -12.85
C GLY A 456 -7.96 -24.79 -14.14
N VAL A 457 -7.22 -24.48 -15.20
CA VAL A 457 -7.77 -24.00 -16.46
C VAL A 457 -7.11 -24.71 -17.65
N LYS A 458 -7.93 -25.12 -18.63
CA LYS A 458 -7.48 -25.58 -19.95
C LYS A 458 -7.59 -24.44 -20.94
N PHE A 459 -6.46 -24.05 -21.49
CA PHE A 459 -6.31 -23.05 -22.53
C PHE A 459 -6.34 -23.74 -23.89
N THR A 460 -7.25 -23.30 -24.74
CA THR A 460 -7.41 -23.74 -26.13
C THR A 460 -7.59 -22.52 -27.02
N GLY A 461 -7.20 -22.64 -28.27
CA GLY A 461 -7.28 -21.53 -29.23
C GLY A 461 -6.06 -20.61 -29.21
N ARG A 462 -5.96 -19.83 -30.28
CA ARG A 462 -4.84 -18.93 -30.54
C ARG A 462 -4.83 -17.77 -29.55
N GLY A 463 -3.66 -17.50 -28.97
CA GLY A 463 -3.49 -16.43 -27.98
C GLY A 463 -4.15 -16.73 -26.63
N ALA A 464 -4.51 -17.99 -26.36
CA ALA A 464 -5.06 -18.39 -25.08
C ALA A 464 -4.01 -18.32 -23.97
N GLY A 465 -4.40 -17.76 -22.83
CA GLY A 465 -3.53 -17.59 -21.67
C GLY A 465 -4.16 -16.65 -20.64
N ALA A 466 -3.62 -16.69 -19.43
CA ALA A 466 -3.98 -15.78 -18.35
C ALA A 466 -2.84 -14.79 -18.07
N GLU A 467 -3.21 -13.53 -17.84
CA GLU A 467 -2.33 -12.50 -17.33
C GLU A 467 -2.61 -12.30 -15.84
N TRP A 468 -1.60 -12.51 -14.99
CA TRP A 468 -1.67 -12.24 -13.56
C TRP A 468 -0.89 -10.95 -13.25
N PRO A 469 -1.57 -9.81 -13.00
CA PRO A 469 -0.92 -8.50 -13.08
C PRO A 469 0.04 -8.22 -11.93
N VAL A 470 1.14 -7.51 -12.23
CA VAL A 470 2.12 -6.97 -11.27
C VAL A 470 2.10 -5.44 -11.38
N GLY A 471 2.90 -4.85 -12.27
CA GLY A 471 2.84 -3.41 -12.59
C GLY A 471 1.50 -2.98 -13.23
N LYS A 472 0.85 -3.89 -13.98
CA LYS A 472 -0.47 -3.66 -14.59
C LYS A 472 -1.60 -3.45 -13.58
N GLN A 473 -1.37 -3.67 -12.29
CA GLN A 473 -2.35 -3.31 -11.24
C GLN A 473 -2.56 -1.80 -11.15
N GLY A 474 -1.60 -0.99 -11.64
CA GLY A 474 -1.71 0.46 -11.68
C GLY A 474 -1.01 1.12 -10.50
N GLU A 475 -1.73 1.97 -9.77
CA GLU A 475 -1.20 2.76 -8.65
C GLU A 475 -0.86 1.90 -7.43
N ASN A 476 -1.77 0.99 -7.05
CA ASN A 476 -1.55 0.05 -5.97
C ASN A 476 -1.09 -1.28 -6.57
N GLN A 477 0.13 -1.71 -6.27
CA GLN A 477 0.79 -2.88 -6.83
C GLN A 477 1.12 -3.89 -5.73
N LEU A 478 0.16 -4.72 -5.37
CA LEU A 478 0.28 -5.70 -4.28
C LEU A 478 1.41 -6.69 -4.53
N TYR A 479 1.74 -6.96 -5.81
CA TYR A 479 2.80 -7.89 -6.21
C TYR A 479 4.11 -7.21 -6.57
N HIS A 480 4.32 -5.95 -6.15
CA HIS A 480 5.56 -5.21 -6.42
C HIS A 480 6.82 -5.98 -5.97
N PHE A 481 6.73 -6.84 -4.95
CA PHE A 481 7.81 -7.72 -4.50
C PHE A 481 8.44 -8.54 -5.64
N ALA A 482 7.67 -8.88 -6.67
CA ALA A 482 8.13 -9.70 -7.79
C ALA A 482 9.26 -9.04 -8.60
N ASN A 483 9.40 -7.71 -8.52
CA ASN A 483 10.54 -7.00 -9.11
C ASN A 483 11.89 -7.35 -8.46
N HIS A 484 11.85 -7.95 -7.26
CA HIS A 484 13.04 -8.31 -6.49
C HIS A 484 13.20 -9.82 -6.36
N ASN A 485 12.18 -10.51 -5.86
CA ASN A 485 12.23 -11.93 -5.59
C ASN A 485 10.84 -12.54 -5.82
N PHE A 486 10.77 -13.66 -6.54
CA PHE A 486 9.56 -14.48 -6.57
C PHE A 486 9.86 -15.94 -6.89
N THR A 487 8.91 -16.80 -6.55
CA THR A 487 8.80 -18.14 -7.14
C THR A 487 7.39 -18.35 -7.67
N LEU A 488 7.25 -18.75 -8.93
CA LEU A 488 5.99 -19.10 -9.56
C LEU A 488 5.99 -20.59 -9.86
N VAL A 489 5.10 -21.35 -9.23
CA VAL A 489 5.00 -22.82 -9.39
C VAL A 489 3.65 -23.17 -10.01
N ALA A 490 3.60 -24.14 -10.91
CA ALA A 490 2.35 -24.67 -11.45
C ALA A 490 2.47 -26.15 -11.84
N THR A 491 1.35 -26.84 -11.91
CA THR A 491 1.25 -28.15 -12.58
C THR A 491 0.72 -27.95 -14.00
N VAL A 492 1.46 -28.42 -15.00
CA VAL A 492 1.17 -28.18 -16.41
C VAL A 492 1.07 -29.49 -17.20
N SER A 493 0.25 -29.49 -18.24
CA SER A 493 0.22 -30.57 -19.22
C SER A 493 0.01 -30.00 -20.61
N VAL A 494 0.95 -30.30 -21.51
CA VAL A 494 0.90 -29.93 -22.93
C VAL A 494 0.27 -31.10 -23.69
N HIS A 495 -0.84 -30.86 -24.38
CA HIS A 495 -1.63 -31.97 -24.95
C HIS A 495 -1.08 -32.48 -26.29
N VAL A 496 -0.42 -31.60 -27.07
CA VAL A 496 0.11 -31.94 -28.40
C VAL A 496 1.40 -31.17 -28.64
N ALA A 497 2.33 -31.75 -29.40
CA ALA A 497 3.54 -31.06 -29.86
C ALA A 497 3.18 -29.85 -30.74
N PRO A 498 3.81 -28.68 -30.56
CA PRO A 498 3.58 -27.54 -31.43
C PRO A 498 4.11 -27.83 -32.83
N GLU A 499 3.45 -27.27 -33.84
CA GLU A 499 3.99 -27.26 -35.20
C GLU A 499 4.95 -26.06 -35.39
N GLY A 500 6.14 -26.31 -35.95
CA GLY A 500 7.13 -25.27 -36.28
C GLY A 500 8.28 -25.13 -35.27
N ASN A 501 9.27 -24.32 -35.61
CA ASN A 501 10.53 -24.22 -34.84
C ASN A 501 10.53 -23.12 -33.77
N THR A 502 9.48 -22.30 -33.71
CA THR A 502 9.38 -21.20 -32.75
C THR A 502 8.89 -21.74 -31.41
N PRO A 503 9.64 -21.53 -30.31
CA PRO A 503 9.23 -21.97 -28.98
C PRO A 503 7.92 -21.29 -28.55
N ILE A 504 7.02 -22.05 -27.92
CA ILE A 504 5.77 -21.53 -27.38
C ILE A 504 5.97 -21.20 -25.90
N PRO A 505 5.76 -19.94 -25.48
CA PRO A 505 5.82 -19.58 -24.06
C PRO A 505 4.73 -20.28 -23.27
N LEU A 506 5.08 -20.86 -22.13
CA LEU A 506 4.15 -21.56 -21.25
C LEU A 506 3.84 -20.72 -20.01
N MET A 507 4.87 -20.23 -19.33
CA MET A 507 4.73 -19.50 -18.07
C MET A 507 5.94 -18.59 -17.87
N GLY A 508 5.76 -17.41 -17.27
CA GLY A 508 6.86 -16.50 -16.96
C GLY A 508 6.43 -15.09 -16.61
N ALA A 509 7.39 -14.17 -16.60
CA ALA A 509 7.20 -12.75 -16.31
C ALA A 509 7.53 -11.90 -17.54
N LYS A 510 6.67 -10.92 -17.84
CA LYS A 510 6.90 -9.90 -18.89
C LYS A 510 7.19 -8.55 -18.26
N MET A 511 8.10 -7.79 -18.85
CA MET A 511 8.41 -6.42 -18.47
C MET A 511 7.33 -5.45 -18.95
N ASP A 512 7.32 -4.25 -18.38
CA ASP A 512 6.51 -3.11 -18.83
C ASP A 512 7.30 -2.24 -19.82
N ASP A 513 7.75 -2.85 -20.92
CA ASP A 513 8.39 -2.15 -22.03
C ASP A 513 7.58 -2.28 -23.33
N ASP A 514 7.93 -1.47 -24.33
CA ASP A 514 7.19 -1.40 -25.61
C ASP A 514 7.10 -2.77 -26.31
N ASP A 515 8.17 -3.55 -26.21
CA ASP A 515 8.28 -4.89 -26.79
C ASP A 515 7.66 -6.00 -25.91
N LYS A 516 7.23 -5.67 -24.68
CA LYS A 516 6.73 -6.61 -23.66
C LYS A 516 7.66 -7.80 -23.49
N THR A 517 8.94 -7.50 -23.37
CA THR A 517 10.04 -8.45 -23.32
C THR A 517 9.82 -9.45 -22.18
N VAL A 518 10.06 -10.73 -22.47
CA VAL A 518 10.06 -11.78 -21.44
C VAL A 518 11.32 -11.62 -20.60
N LEU A 519 11.15 -11.24 -19.33
CA LEU A 519 12.26 -11.16 -18.37
C LEU A 519 12.82 -12.56 -18.10
N LEU A 520 11.91 -13.46 -17.71
CA LEU A 520 12.19 -14.85 -17.38
C LEU A 520 10.98 -15.71 -17.72
N GLY A 521 11.20 -16.86 -18.33
CA GLY A 521 10.10 -17.74 -18.74
C GLY A 521 10.50 -19.18 -19.02
N LEU A 522 9.52 -20.06 -19.03
CA LEU A 522 9.62 -21.42 -19.51
C LEU A 522 8.80 -21.53 -20.81
N SER A 523 9.39 -22.13 -21.83
CA SER A 523 8.77 -22.42 -23.12
C SER A 523 9.03 -23.86 -23.53
N TYR A 524 8.29 -24.32 -24.54
CA TYR A 524 8.46 -25.65 -25.13
C TYR A 524 8.44 -25.57 -26.66
N ASN A 525 9.10 -26.51 -27.33
CA ASN A 525 9.22 -26.52 -28.78
C ASN A 525 8.70 -27.81 -29.42
N SER A 526 8.75 -27.87 -30.76
CA SER A 526 8.28 -29.02 -31.58
C SER A 526 9.19 -30.25 -31.50
N GLN A 527 10.38 -30.11 -30.91
CA GLN A 527 11.31 -31.22 -30.65
C GLN A 527 11.07 -31.85 -29.28
N ASN A 528 9.95 -31.52 -28.64
CA ASN A 528 9.62 -32.01 -27.30
C ASN A 528 10.66 -31.61 -26.25
N LYS A 529 11.26 -30.42 -26.37
CA LYS A 529 12.23 -29.90 -25.41
C LYS A 529 11.69 -28.71 -24.63
N TRP A 530 11.98 -28.69 -23.34
CA TRP A 530 11.85 -27.52 -22.49
C TRP A 530 12.97 -26.51 -22.76
N GLN A 531 12.63 -25.22 -22.72
CA GLN A 531 13.55 -24.12 -22.97
C GLN A 531 13.31 -22.97 -22.00
N VAL A 532 14.38 -22.43 -21.43
CA VAL A 532 14.31 -21.26 -20.57
C VAL A 532 14.51 -20.01 -21.42
N LEU A 533 13.66 -19.02 -21.19
CA LEU A 533 13.73 -17.69 -21.78
C LEU A 533 14.31 -16.72 -20.75
N SER A 534 15.36 -16.00 -21.10
CA SER A 534 15.95 -14.93 -20.30
C SER A 534 16.15 -13.69 -21.16
N SER A 535 15.61 -12.56 -20.74
CA SER A 535 15.69 -11.29 -21.49
C SER A 535 15.33 -11.44 -22.97
N GLY A 536 14.26 -12.18 -23.26
CA GLY A 536 13.78 -12.46 -24.62
C GLY A 536 14.59 -13.51 -25.42
N THR A 537 15.69 -14.03 -24.87
CA THR A 537 16.55 -15.02 -25.55
C THR A 537 16.41 -16.41 -24.95
N VAL A 538 16.55 -17.45 -25.78
CA VAL A 538 16.60 -18.84 -25.29
C VAL A 538 18.00 -19.10 -24.73
N THR A 539 18.08 -19.59 -23.50
CA THR A 539 19.37 -19.93 -22.88
C THR A 539 19.99 -21.17 -23.55
N GLU A 540 21.27 -21.10 -23.90
CA GLU A 540 22.04 -22.26 -24.36
C GLU A 540 22.29 -23.24 -23.18
N GLY A 541 22.10 -24.54 -23.39
CA GLY A 541 22.33 -25.54 -22.33
C GLY A 541 21.55 -26.84 -22.45
N GLN A 542 21.53 -27.61 -21.35
CA GLN A 542 20.79 -28.87 -21.24
C GLN A 542 19.28 -28.62 -21.27
N SER A 543 18.59 -29.14 -22.29
CA SER A 543 17.12 -29.19 -22.34
C SER A 543 16.63 -30.57 -21.93
N SER A 544 15.60 -30.62 -21.09
CA SER A 544 14.89 -31.85 -20.75
C SER A 544 13.79 -32.13 -21.78
N ASP A 545 13.57 -33.42 -22.03
CA ASP A 545 12.46 -33.89 -22.84
C ASP A 545 11.12 -33.71 -22.11
N TRP A 546 10.05 -33.56 -22.88
CA TRP A 546 8.68 -33.61 -22.41
C TRP A 546 7.81 -34.49 -23.31
N ASP A 547 6.78 -35.09 -22.72
CA ASP A 547 5.85 -35.98 -23.40
C ASP A 547 4.44 -35.37 -23.42
N PRO A 548 3.72 -35.47 -24.55
CA PRO A 548 2.33 -35.05 -24.63
C PRO A 548 1.46 -35.72 -23.57
N GLU A 549 0.45 -34.98 -23.09
CA GLU A 549 -0.52 -35.41 -22.07
C GLU A 549 0.10 -35.79 -20.71
N THR A 550 1.41 -35.58 -20.54
CA THR A 550 2.09 -35.80 -19.27
C THR A 550 1.97 -34.56 -18.39
N GLN A 551 1.82 -34.79 -17.09
CA GLN A 551 1.80 -33.73 -16.08
C GLN A 551 3.22 -33.48 -15.57
N TYR A 552 3.61 -32.23 -15.58
CA TYR A 552 4.88 -31.75 -15.05
C TYR A 552 4.63 -30.70 -13.98
N GLN A 553 5.42 -30.71 -12.92
CA GLN A 553 5.54 -29.55 -12.06
C GLN A 553 6.59 -28.62 -12.66
N VAL A 554 6.22 -27.36 -12.87
CA VAL A 554 7.14 -26.33 -13.34
C VAL A 554 7.29 -25.25 -12.29
N ALA A 555 8.50 -24.72 -12.14
CA ALA A 555 8.76 -23.57 -11.28
C ALA A 555 9.67 -22.56 -11.99
N ILE A 556 9.43 -21.28 -11.75
CA ILE A 556 10.26 -20.16 -12.22
C ILE A 556 10.64 -19.35 -10.99
N VAL A 557 11.93 -19.10 -10.80
CA VAL A 557 12.48 -18.39 -9.65
C VAL A 557 13.25 -17.18 -10.14
N LEU A 558 12.91 -16.00 -9.62
CA LEU A 558 13.74 -14.81 -9.73
C LEU A 558 14.31 -14.49 -8.34
N GLN A 559 15.62 -14.28 -8.30
CA GLN A 559 16.35 -13.91 -7.09
C GLN A 559 17.16 -12.63 -7.35
N ASN A 560 17.22 -11.74 -6.36
CA ASN A 560 18.00 -10.50 -6.39
C ASN A 560 17.69 -9.58 -7.59
N GLY A 561 16.49 -9.70 -8.17
CA GLY A 561 16.00 -8.90 -9.30
C GLY A 561 16.59 -9.27 -10.67
N ASN A 562 17.65 -10.07 -10.72
CA ASN A 562 18.35 -10.39 -11.98
C ASN A 562 18.85 -11.84 -12.09
N GLN A 563 18.67 -12.71 -11.09
CA GLN A 563 19.09 -14.11 -11.17
C GLN A 563 17.87 -15.00 -11.40
N GLY A 564 17.70 -15.46 -12.64
CA GLY A 564 16.58 -16.30 -13.04
C GLY A 564 16.93 -17.79 -13.10
N SER A 565 15.99 -18.64 -12.76
CA SER A 565 16.09 -20.10 -12.97
C SER A 565 14.72 -20.72 -13.21
N ALA A 566 14.70 -21.87 -13.90
CA ALA A 566 13.48 -22.62 -14.15
C ALA A 566 13.69 -24.11 -13.87
N TYR A 567 12.64 -24.77 -13.38
CA TYR A 567 12.67 -26.16 -12.96
C TYR A 567 11.51 -26.93 -13.57
N VAL A 568 11.76 -28.19 -13.91
CA VAL A 568 10.76 -29.19 -14.31
C VAL A 568 10.93 -30.42 -13.44
N ASP A 569 9.87 -30.82 -12.75
CA ASP A 569 9.84 -31.92 -11.77
C ASP A 569 11.00 -31.86 -10.76
N GLY A 570 11.26 -30.64 -10.24
CA GLY A 570 12.32 -30.42 -9.25
C GLY A 570 13.73 -30.36 -9.81
N LYS A 571 13.91 -30.48 -11.13
CA LYS A 571 15.21 -30.45 -11.79
C LYS A 571 15.39 -29.16 -12.56
N LEU A 572 16.55 -28.53 -12.40
CA LEU A 572 16.92 -27.32 -13.13
C LEU A 572 16.91 -27.60 -14.65
N VAL A 573 16.33 -26.69 -15.42
CA VAL A 573 16.36 -26.70 -16.90
C VAL A 573 17.41 -25.69 -17.37
N GLY A 574 18.28 -26.09 -18.30
CA GLY A 574 19.44 -25.29 -18.71
C GLY A 574 20.68 -25.52 -17.85
N SER A 575 21.76 -24.81 -18.15
CA SER A 575 23.08 -25.05 -17.53
C SER A 575 23.51 -24.03 -16.46
N ALA A 576 22.80 -22.90 -16.29
CA ALA A 576 23.12 -21.90 -15.27
C ALA A 576 21.92 -21.02 -14.91
N GLN A 577 21.97 -20.37 -13.74
CA GLN A 577 21.14 -19.21 -13.44
C GLN A 577 21.38 -18.15 -14.53
N CYS A 578 20.33 -17.63 -15.13
CA CYS A 578 20.45 -16.59 -16.13
C CYS A 578 20.54 -15.22 -15.46
N GLU A 579 21.45 -14.38 -15.95
CA GLU A 579 21.46 -12.96 -15.63
C GLU A 579 20.38 -12.29 -16.47
N CYS A 580 19.23 -12.01 -15.88
CA CYS A 580 18.17 -11.25 -16.50
C CYS A 580 18.57 -9.78 -16.48
N GLU A 581 18.65 -9.15 -17.65
CA GLU A 581 18.80 -7.70 -17.76
C GLU A 581 17.53 -7.03 -17.22
N ASN A 582 17.60 -6.59 -15.97
CA ASN A 582 16.58 -5.78 -15.31
C ASN A 582 17.16 -4.38 -15.10
N THR A 583 16.84 -3.45 -15.99
CA THR A 583 17.21 -2.05 -15.80
C THR A 583 16.25 -1.42 -14.78
N LYS A 584 16.74 -0.46 -13.99
CA LYS A 584 15.95 0.18 -12.91
C LYS A 584 14.62 0.81 -13.37
N ASP A 585 14.45 1.01 -14.68
CA ASP A 585 13.32 1.70 -15.27
C ASP A 585 12.25 0.74 -15.85
N LYS A 586 12.48 -0.58 -15.85
CA LYS A 586 11.59 -1.58 -16.48
C LYS A 586 11.09 -2.61 -15.46
N GLU A 587 10.02 -2.26 -14.74
CA GLU A 587 9.35 -3.18 -13.79
C GLU A 587 8.59 -4.32 -14.51
N ILE A 588 8.30 -5.40 -13.80
CA ILE A 588 7.46 -6.50 -14.29
C ILE A 588 6.03 -6.01 -14.45
N SER A 589 5.46 -6.15 -15.66
CA SER A 589 4.08 -5.77 -15.94
C SER A 589 3.08 -6.83 -15.45
N HIS A 590 3.36 -8.11 -15.71
CA HIS A 590 2.51 -9.25 -15.33
C HIS A 590 3.23 -10.58 -15.49
N PHE A 591 2.71 -11.61 -14.81
CA PHE A 591 2.96 -13.00 -15.17
C PHE A 591 2.04 -13.45 -16.30
N TYR A 592 2.56 -14.26 -17.22
CA TYR A 592 1.77 -14.97 -18.21
C TYR A 592 1.71 -16.45 -17.87
N ILE A 593 0.54 -17.08 -18.06
CA ILE A 593 0.25 -18.45 -17.64
C ILE A 593 -0.53 -19.16 -18.75
N GLY A 594 -0.05 -20.34 -19.16
CA GLY A 594 -0.64 -21.16 -20.23
C GLY A 594 -0.37 -20.67 -21.65
N GLY A 595 0.12 -19.44 -21.78
CA GLY A 595 0.42 -18.75 -23.04
C GLY A 595 0.62 -17.27 -22.79
N ASP A 596 1.24 -16.56 -23.73
CA ASP A 596 1.67 -15.17 -23.56
C ASP A 596 0.74 -14.12 -24.19
N GLY A 597 -0.42 -14.55 -24.69
CA GLY A 597 -1.43 -13.72 -25.36
C GLY A 597 -1.05 -13.23 -26.76
N GLY A 598 0.12 -13.62 -27.28
CA GLY A 598 0.64 -13.24 -28.59
C GLY A 598 -0.26 -13.69 -29.74
N SER A 599 -0.53 -12.78 -30.68
CA SER A 599 -1.38 -13.02 -31.88
C SER A 599 -0.58 -13.00 -33.18
N ALA A 600 0.75 -12.94 -33.13
CA ALA A 600 1.61 -12.78 -34.31
C ALA A 600 2.18 -14.15 -34.76
N GLY A 601 1.94 -14.51 -36.02
CA GLY A 601 2.38 -15.79 -36.61
C GLY A 601 1.29 -16.86 -36.60
N GLY A 602 1.10 -17.56 -37.72
CA GLY A 602 0.08 -18.60 -37.92
C GLY A 602 0.33 -19.90 -37.16
N GLN A 603 0.77 -19.82 -35.90
CA GLN A 603 1.00 -20.99 -35.05
C GLN A 603 -0.33 -21.63 -34.65
N GLU A 604 -0.38 -22.94 -34.85
CA GLU A 604 -1.51 -23.80 -34.51
C GLU A 604 -1.78 -23.84 -33.01
N VAL A 605 -3.01 -24.19 -32.69
CA VAL A 605 -3.57 -24.19 -31.34
C VAL A 605 -3.00 -25.37 -30.56
N VAL A 606 -2.04 -25.14 -29.66
CA VAL A 606 -1.60 -26.17 -28.71
C VAL A 606 -2.42 -26.07 -27.43
N PRO A 607 -3.26 -27.05 -27.10
CA PRO A 607 -3.97 -27.05 -25.83
C PRO A 607 -2.98 -27.26 -24.69
N VAL A 608 -3.13 -26.45 -23.64
CA VAL A 608 -2.37 -26.57 -22.41
C VAL A 608 -3.34 -26.57 -21.25
N THR A 609 -3.11 -27.43 -20.25
CA THR A 609 -3.81 -27.34 -18.97
C THR A 609 -2.84 -26.91 -17.89
N VAL A 610 -3.21 -25.88 -17.13
CA VAL A 610 -2.45 -25.38 -15.99
C VAL A 610 -3.29 -25.50 -14.73
N ARG A 611 -2.71 -26.02 -13.66
CA ARG A 611 -3.34 -26.24 -12.36
C ARG A 611 -2.47 -25.74 -11.23
N ASN A 612 -3.11 -25.35 -10.13
CA ASN A 612 -2.47 -25.00 -8.87
C ASN A 612 -1.28 -24.04 -9.04
N VAL A 613 -1.55 -22.83 -9.52
CA VAL A 613 -0.50 -21.82 -9.69
C VAL A 613 -0.25 -21.17 -8.33
N LEU A 614 0.95 -21.32 -7.79
CA LEU A 614 1.39 -20.78 -6.50
C LEU A 614 2.41 -19.66 -6.74
N LEU A 615 2.20 -18.51 -6.13
CA LEU A 615 3.09 -17.35 -6.21
C LEU A 615 3.69 -17.06 -4.83
N TYR A 616 5.02 -17.14 -4.72
CA TYR A 616 5.76 -16.83 -3.51
C TYR A 616 6.51 -15.50 -3.64
N ASN A 617 6.63 -14.74 -2.55
CA ASN A 617 7.43 -13.52 -2.46
C ASN A 617 8.91 -13.75 -2.09
N ARG A 618 9.36 -14.99 -2.17
CA ARG A 618 10.74 -15.41 -1.89
C ARG A 618 11.22 -16.42 -2.93
N PRO A 619 12.53 -16.52 -3.16
CA PRO A 619 13.07 -17.64 -3.91
C PRO A 619 12.93 -18.91 -3.07
N LEU A 620 12.34 -19.96 -3.64
CA LEU A 620 12.39 -21.31 -3.07
C LEU A 620 13.74 -21.96 -3.39
N SER A 621 14.27 -22.74 -2.45
CA SER A 621 15.49 -23.50 -2.69
C SER A 621 15.25 -24.66 -3.69
N SER A 622 16.32 -25.18 -4.29
CA SER A 622 16.19 -26.34 -5.19
C SER A 622 15.61 -27.56 -4.46
N GLU A 623 15.92 -27.71 -3.17
CA GLU A 623 15.39 -28.76 -2.29
C GLU A 623 13.89 -28.55 -2.01
N GLU A 624 13.46 -27.32 -1.75
CA GLU A 624 12.04 -26.99 -1.57
C GLU A 624 11.24 -27.33 -2.83
N ILE A 625 11.73 -26.92 -4.00
CA ILE A 625 11.11 -27.20 -5.31
C ILE A 625 11.10 -28.70 -5.60
N ALA A 626 12.21 -29.41 -5.36
CA ALA A 626 12.25 -30.86 -5.52
C ALA A 626 11.30 -31.60 -4.57
N GLY A 627 11.14 -31.11 -3.33
CA GLY A 627 10.17 -31.62 -2.37
C GLY A 627 8.73 -31.46 -2.85
N LEU A 628 8.40 -30.29 -3.40
CA LEU A 628 7.10 -30.05 -4.03
C LEU A 628 6.86 -30.99 -5.22
N ALA A 629 7.87 -31.25 -6.05
CA ALA A 629 7.75 -32.08 -7.25
C ALA A 629 7.55 -33.57 -6.94
N LYS A 630 8.29 -34.12 -5.97
CA LYS A 630 8.22 -35.53 -5.57
C LYS A 630 6.83 -35.97 -5.15
N LYS A 631 6.07 -35.08 -4.52
CA LYS A 631 4.75 -35.38 -3.97
C LYS A 631 3.63 -35.30 -5.00
N LYS A 632 3.94 -35.05 -6.29
CA LYS A 632 3.00 -34.89 -7.42
C LYS A 632 1.67 -34.34 -6.92
N ILE A 633 1.60 -33.04 -6.65
CA ILE A 633 0.43 -32.34 -6.09
C ILE A 633 -0.88 -32.94 -6.65
N THR A 634 -1.50 -33.85 -5.91
CA THR A 634 -2.72 -34.57 -6.30
C THR A 634 -3.69 -34.45 -5.14
N ILE A 635 -4.70 -33.60 -5.25
CA ILE A 635 -5.70 -33.42 -4.18
C ILE A 635 -6.92 -34.30 -4.44
N PRO A 636 -7.46 -34.98 -3.41
CA PRO A 636 -8.79 -35.57 -3.47
C PRO A 636 -9.92 -34.52 -3.38
N LYS A 637 -10.98 -34.78 -4.14
CA LYS A 637 -12.24 -34.02 -4.26
C LYS A 637 -12.88 -33.56 -2.94
N LEU A 638 -13.49 -32.37 -2.91
CA LEU A 638 -14.48 -31.99 -1.89
C LEU A 638 -15.91 -32.41 -2.31
N GLU A 639 -16.64 -33.06 -1.40
CA GLU A 639 -18.10 -33.09 -1.43
C GLU A 639 -18.62 -31.67 -1.11
N GLY A 640 -19.49 -31.15 -1.97
CA GLY A 640 -19.97 -29.77 -1.86
C GLY A 640 -20.68 -29.46 -0.53
N PRO A 641 -20.76 -28.18 -0.15
CA PRO A 641 -21.49 -27.77 1.03
C PRO A 641 -22.95 -28.22 0.91
N LYS A 642 -23.51 -28.78 1.99
CA LYS A 642 -24.96 -28.96 2.11
C LYS A 642 -25.58 -27.57 1.99
N SER A 643 -26.24 -27.32 0.87
CA SER A 643 -27.04 -26.13 0.63
C SER A 643 -28.10 -26.02 1.72
N SER A 644 -27.87 -25.15 2.70
CA SER A 644 -28.93 -24.45 3.40
C SER A 644 -29.00 -23.07 2.79
N VAL A 645 -29.93 -22.90 1.86
CA VAL A 645 -30.31 -21.59 1.31
C VAL A 645 -30.75 -20.70 2.48
N VAL A 646 -29.97 -19.66 2.76
CA VAL A 646 -30.48 -18.41 3.31
C VAL A 646 -30.03 -17.33 2.35
N ASP A 647 -30.99 -16.91 1.53
CA ASP A 647 -30.89 -15.77 0.65
C ASP A 647 -30.75 -14.51 1.51
N THR A 648 -29.61 -13.85 1.44
CA THR A 648 -29.44 -12.49 1.93
C THR A 648 -28.64 -11.73 0.89
N GLN A 649 -29.37 -11.18 -0.08
CA GLN A 649 -28.87 -10.16 -1.01
C GLN A 649 -28.30 -8.98 -0.22
N LEU A 650 -27.00 -8.74 -0.36
CA LEU A 650 -26.43 -7.40 -0.21
C LEU A 650 -26.63 -6.64 -1.53
N PRO A 651 -27.02 -5.35 -1.48
CA PRO A 651 -27.39 -4.61 -2.69
C PRO A 651 -26.15 -4.23 -3.51
N ALA A 652 -26.22 -4.48 -4.81
CA ALA A 652 -25.29 -3.96 -5.80
C ALA A 652 -25.49 -2.45 -5.95
N VAL A 653 -24.42 -1.68 -5.79
CA VAL A 653 -24.38 -0.26 -6.12
C VAL A 653 -24.32 -0.12 -7.64
N SER A 654 -25.32 0.54 -8.19
CA SER A 654 -25.49 0.83 -9.61
C SER A 654 -24.48 1.89 -10.10
N ALA A 655 -23.79 1.60 -11.21
CA ALA A 655 -23.28 2.62 -12.12
C ALA A 655 -24.25 2.74 -13.31
N PRO A 656 -24.46 3.92 -13.92
CA PRO A 656 -25.58 4.17 -14.81
C PRO A 656 -25.38 3.57 -16.21
N ASP A 657 -26.47 3.00 -16.73
CA ASP A 657 -26.63 2.41 -18.05
C ASP A 657 -26.45 3.43 -19.19
N VAL A 658 -25.72 3.02 -20.24
CA VAL A 658 -25.88 3.54 -21.59
C VAL A 658 -26.47 2.41 -22.43
N GLU A 659 -27.66 2.66 -22.97
CA GLU A 659 -28.44 1.76 -23.83
C GLU A 659 -27.63 1.28 -25.05
N GLY A 660 -27.61 -0.03 -25.24
CA GLY A 660 -27.15 -0.70 -26.45
C GLY A 660 -27.96 -1.98 -26.65
N THR A 661 -29.07 -1.84 -27.37
CA THR A 661 -30.00 -2.89 -27.84
C THR A 661 -29.37 -4.26 -28.15
N VAL A 662 -29.86 -5.31 -27.48
CA VAL A 662 -29.75 -6.70 -27.97
C VAL A 662 -31.15 -7.32 -28.04
N THR A 663 -31.56 -7.62 -29.27
CA THR A 663 -32.75 -8.38 -29.63
C THR A 663 -32.56 -9.84 -29.22
N HIS A 664 -33.39 -10.33 -28.29
CA HIS A 664 -33.51 -11.75 -27.97
C HIS A 664 -34.61 -12.40 -28.81
N SER A 665 -34.33 -13.55 -29.41
CA SER A 665 -35.31 -14.60 -29.72
C SER A 665 -34.62 -15.96 -29.95
N PRO A 666 -35.33 -17.09 -29.74
CA PRO A 666 -34.87 -18.22 -28.90
C PRO A 666 -34.55 -19.51 -29.72
N PRO A 667 -34.24 -20.67 -29.09
CA PRO A 667 -33.58 -21.80 -29.74
C PRO A 667 -34.57 -22.83 -30.31
N SER A 668 -34.15 -23.61 -31.32
CA SER A 668 -34.32 -25.08 -31.45
C SER A 668 -34.19 -25.61 -32.90
N GLY A 669 -33.32 -26.61 -33.09
CA GLY A 669 -33.52 -27.86 -33.87
C GLY A 669 -33.89 -27.83 -35.37
N PRO A 670 -33.22 -28.64 -36.24
CA PRO A 670 -33.50 -28.67 -37.67
C PRO A 670 -34.48 -29.80 -38.06
N ARG A 671 -35.51 -29.52 -38.88
CA ARG A 671 -36.13 -30.50 -39.79
C ARG A 671 -36.75 -29.84 -41.04
N GLN A 672 -36.70 -30.60 -42.13
CA GLN A 672 -36.88 -30.24 -43.53
C GLN A 672 -38.32 -29.90 -43.96
N MET A 673 -38.35 -29.17 -45.09
CA MET A 673 -39.37 -28.93 -46.12
C MET A 673 -40.64 -29.80 -46.11
N GLU A 674 -41.80 -29.20 -46.40
CA GLU A 674 -42.57 -29.43 -47.64
C GLU A 674 -43.77 -28.44 -47.78
N GLN A 675 -43.77 -27.74 -48.94
CA GLN A 675 -44.86 -27.22 -49.77
C GLN A 675 -46.23 -26.68 -49.24
N GLU A 676 -46.48 -25.43 -49.70
CA GLU A 676 -47.60 -24.98 -50.56
C GLU A 676 -48.97 -24.51 -50.01
N THR A 677 -49.17 -23.20 -50.27
CA THR A 677 -50.31 -22.55 -50.97
C THR A 677 -51.56 -22.01 -50.24
N LEU A 678 -51.60 -20.67 -50.25
CA LEU A 678 -52.60 -19.75 -50.83
C LEU A 678 -54.05 -19.73 -50.29
N LYS A 679 -54.45 -18.54 -49.80
CA LYS A 679 -55.55 -17.66 -50.28
C LYS A 679 -55.87 -16.62 -49.21
N ALA A 680 -56.31 -15.39 -49.45
CA ALA A 680 -56.35 -14.50 -50.60
C ALA A 680 -56.93 -13.17 -50.07
N ASN A 681 -56.60 -12.08 -50.77
CA ASN A 681 -57.46 -10.93 -51.08
C ASN A 681 -57.53 -9.68 -50.17
N VAL A 682 -57.14 -8.58 -50.86
CA VAL A 682 -57.84 -7.28 -51.04
C VAL A 682 -57.80 -6.37 -49.82
N GLY A 683 -57.37 -5.12 -49.86
CA GLY A 683 -57.23 -4.04 -50.86
C GLY A 683 -57.29 -2.76 -49.99
N GLY A 684 -56.81 -1.57 -50.31
CA GLY A 684 -56.36 -0.89 -51.50
C GLY A 684 -56.51 0.61 -51.18
N GLY A 685 -55.55 1.44 -51.61
CA GLY A 685 -55.64 2.90 -51.67
C GLY A 685 -55.57 3.64 -50.31
N GLY A 686 -54.92 4.78 -50.16
CA GLY A 686 -54.25 5.66 -51.11
C GLY A 686 -54.21 7.08 -50.51
N GLY A 687 -53.08 7.77 -50.70
CA GLY A 687 -53.03 9.22 -50.89
C GLY A 687 -52.95 10.16 -49.67
N GLY A 688 -51.81 10.87 -49.55
CA GLY A 688 -51.84 12.28 -49.96
C GLY A 688 -51.76 13.40 -48.90
N VAL A 689 -50.54 13.68 -48.42
CA VAL A 689 -49.81 14.98 -48.43
C VAL A 689 -50.48 16.29 -47.91
N SER A 690 -49.85 16.82 -46.83
CA SER A 690 -49.39 18.19 -46.47
C SER A 690 -50.23 19.48 -46.68
N SER A 691 -50.22 20.34 -45.65
CA SER A 691 -49.99 21.81 -45.74
C SER A 691 -49.79 22.46 -44.34
N ALA A 692 -49.24 23.68 -44.31
CA ALA A 692 -48.62 24.37 -43.17
C ALA A 692 -49.32 25.70 -42.74
N ALA A 693 -48.95 26.16 -41.53
CA ALA A 693 -48.79 27.56 -41.01
C ALA A 693 -49.98 28.47 -40.55
N SER A 694 -49.84 28.95 -39.28
CA SER A 694 -50.08 30.28 -38.60
C SER A 694 -51.44 31.03 -38.74
N VAL A 695 -52.00 31.85 -37.81
CA VAL A 695 -51.51 32.93 -36.89
C VAL A 695 -52.56 33.29 -35.77
N THR A 696 -52.12 33.94 -34.66
CA THR A 696 -52.72 35.10 -33.89
C THR A 696 -53.56 34.93 -32.58
N THR A 697 -53.09 35.49 -31.44
CA THR A 697 -53.58 36.71 -30.69
C THR A 697 -53.22 36.73 -29.18
N THR A 698 -52.93 37.93 -28.64
CA THR A 698 -52.69 38.34 -27.22
C THR A 698 -53.87 39.21 -26.71
N PRO A 699 -54.07 39.50 -25.37
CA PRO A 699 -53.37 40.63 -24.67
C PRO A 699 -53.21 40.63 -23.09
N SER A 700 -52.20 41.41 -22.61
CA SER A 700 -52.05 42.32 -21.41
C SER A 700 -52.25 41.83 -19.93
N SER A 701 -51.59 42.30 -18.85
CA SER A 701 -50.95 43.61 -18.49
C SER A 701 -49.94 43.57 -17.28
N ASP A 702 -49.10 44.62 -17.17
CA ASP A 702 -47.94 44.93 -16.27
C ASP A 702 -48.19 45.61 -14.89
N PHE A 703 -47.08 45.86 -14.15
CA PHE A 703 -46.70 46.89 -13.11
C PHE A 703 -46.42 46.35 -11.67
N ALA A 704 -45.39 46.73 -10.89
CA ALA A 704 -44.32 47.75 -10.97
C ALA A 704 -43.18 47.45 -9.95
N GLN A 705 -41.97 47.96 -10.21
CA GLN A 705 -40.91 48.21 -9.21
C GLN A 705 -41.26 49.45 -8.34
N THR A 706 -40.76 49.49 -7.10
CA THR A 706 -40.64 50.75 -6.34
C THR A 706 -39.27 50.85 -5.69
N VAL A 707 -38.55 51.90 -6.08
CA VAL A 707 -37.37 52.48 -5.45
C VAL A 707 -37.83 53.34 -4.27
N VAL A 708 -37.12 53.28 -3.14
CA VAL A 708 -37.09 54.37 -2.16
C VAL A 708 -35.66 54.90 -2.12
N THR A 709 -35.48 56.11 -2.63
CA THR A 709 -34.31 56.96 -2.41
C THR A 709 -34.78 58.18 -1.64
N VAL A 710 -34.19 58.39 -0.46
CA VAL A 710 -34.03 59.69 0.23
C VAL A 710 -32.60 59.60 0.80
N GLY A 711 -31.65 60.49 0.59
CA GLY A 711 -31.63 61.84 0.03
C GLY A 711 -30.64 62.67 0.85
N GLY A 712 -29.58 63.17 0.20
CA GLY A 712 -28.66 64.23 0.66
C GLY A 712 -27.46 63.77 1.50
N ASP A 713 -26.26 64.37 1.42
CA ASP A 713 -25.77 65.44 0.56
C ASP A 713 -24.23 65.62 0.78
N THR A 714 -23.50 65.92 -0.30
CA THR A 714 -22.29 66.79 -0.43
C THR A 714 -20.88 66.50 0.15
N MET A 715 -19.90 66.76 -0.75
CA MET A 715 -18.49 67.24 -0.62
C MET A 715 -17.42 66.28 -0.08
N ARG A 716 -16.42 65.82 -0.87
CA ARG A 716 -15.29 66.52 -1.53
C ARG A 716 -14.25 67.11 -0.54
N GLY A 717 -13.09 66.47 -0.45
CA GLY A 717 -11.89 67.00 0.22
C GLY A 717 -10.62 66.17 -0.08
N ASN A 718 -9.77 66.73 -0.93
CA ASN A 718 -8.42 66.30 -1.30
C ASN A 718 -7.49 66.06 -0.09
N GLY A 719 -6.45 65.23 -0.27
CA GLY A 719 -5.22 65.33 0.53
C GLY A 719 -4.29 64.12 0.56
N SER A 720 -3.55 63.90 -0.54
CA SER A 720 -2.26 63.17 -0.63
C SER A 720 -1.23 63.73 0.38
N SER A 721 -0.13 63.11 0.84
CA SER A 721 0.79 62.07 0.34
C SER A 721 1.63 61.52 1.51
N GLN A 722 2.13 60.29 1.42
CA GLN A 722 3.57 59.93 1.43
C GLN A 722 3.73 58.40 1.47
N THR A 723 4.12 57.84 0.32
CA THR A 723 4.86 56.57 0.14
C THR A 723 6.31 56.76 0.65
N PRO A 724 7.15 55.71 0.86
CA PRO A 724 7.66 54.84 -0.21
C PRO A 724 7.56 53.32 0.08
N GLU A 725 7.04 52.62 -0.93
CA GLU A 725 7.81 51.73 -1.83
C GLU A 725 8.57 50.52 -1.23
N VAL A 726 8.19 49.27 -1.58
CA VAL A 726 8.24 48.57 -2.91
C VAL A 726 9.57 47.79 -2.99
N SER A 727 9.54 46.48 -3.24
CA SER A 727 9.56 45.89 -4.58
C SER A 727 9.82 44.38 -4.49
N VAL A 728 9.51 43.46 -5.41
CA VAL A 728 8.93 43.37 -6.79
C VAL A 728 9.06 41.85 -7.10
N SER A 729 8.00 41.06 -7.34
CA SER A 729 7.18 40.86 -8.55
C SER A 729 7.91 40.36 -9.80
N SER A 730 7.34 39.36 -10.48
CA SER A 730 7.49 39.16 -11.92
C SER A 730 6.15 38.70 -12.52
N ALA A 731 5.78 39.35 -13.62
CA ALA A 731 4.59 39.09 -14.42
C ALA A 731 5.00 38.88 -15.89
N GLU A 732 4.05 38.29 -16.62
CA GLU A 732 4.06 37.77 -17.98
C GLU A 732 4.46 38.77 -19.09
N ASP A 733 4.80 38.20 -20.26
CA ASP A 733 4.40 38.79 -21.54
C ASP A 733 4.27 37.69 -22.60
N GLY A 734 3.29 37.83 -23.51
CA GLY A 734 3.11 36.95 -24.66
C GLY A 734 2.47 37.70 -25.83
N GLU A 735 2.95 37.44 -27.04
CA GLU A 735 2.13 37.45 -28.26
C GLU A 735 2.84 36.74 -29.45
N THR A 736 1.98 36.17 -30.30
CA THR A 736 2.14 35.24 -31.45
C THR A 736 2.71 35.81 -32.75
N VAL A 737 3.40 34.99 -33.57
CA VAL A 737 3.26 34.88 -35.06
C VAL A 737 3.70 33.47 -35.56
N GLU A 738 3.00 33.01 -36.59
CA GLU A 738 2.94 31.76 -37.36
C GLU A 738 4.10 31.51 -38.37
N GLY A 739 4.41 30.24 -38.74
CA GLY A 739 5.09 29.91 -40.02
C GLY A 739 6.08 28.72 -40.08
N THR A 740 5.59 27.53 -40.49
CA THR A 740 6.12 26.50 -41.44
C THR A 740 7.59 26.01 -41.49
N ASP A 741 7.70 24.66 -41.43
CA ASP A 741 8.43 23.68 -42.26
C ASP A 741 9.97 23.45 -42.24
N GLU A 742 10.27 22.15 -42.07
CA GLU A 742 11.28 21.28 -42.73
C GLU A 742 12.80 21.35 -42.40
N GLN A 743 13.26 20.21 -41.87
CA GLN A 743 14.41 19.38 -42.31
C GLN A 743 15.85 19.85 -42.02
N GLY A 744 16.64 18.96 -41.39
CA GLY A 744 18.10 19.07 -41.36
C GLY A 744 18.77 18.27 -40.24
N GLU A 745 19.06 16.99 -40.49
CA GLU A 745 20.12 16.26 -39.81
C GLU A 745 21.46 17.01 -39.95
N GLU A 746 22.26 17.07 -38.89
CA GLU A 746 23.70 16.79 -38.98
C GLU A 746 24.28 16.59 -37.56
N GLY A 747 24.89 15.43 -37.36
CA GLY A 747 25.56 15.06 -36.14
C GLY A 747 26.91 15.73 -35.98
N ILE A 748 27.35 15.88 -34.73
CA ILE A 748 28.76 16.10 -34.40
C ILE A 748 29.10 15.25 -33.18
N HIS A 749 29.87 14.19 -33.43
CA HIS A 749 30.71 13.53 -32.46
C HIS A 749 31.69 14.53 -31.83
N SER A 750 31.90 14.47 -30.51
CA SER A 750 33.25 14.53 -29.92
C SER A 750 33.27 14.16 -28.43
N GLN A 751 33.97 13.04 -28.19
CA GLN A 751 35.03 12.85 -27.21
C GLN A 751 34.69 12.56 -25.74
N ASP A 752 34.90 11.28 -25.42
CA ASP A 752 35.49 10.72 -24.20
C ASP A 752 36.26 11.74 -23.35
N GLY A 753 35.68 12.04 -22.18
CA GLY A 753 36.38 12.52 -21.00
C GLY A 753 36.32 11.44 -19.94
N GLU A 754 37.38 10.66 -19.86
CA GLU A 754 37.66 9.68 -18.81
C GLU A 754 37.61 10.36 -17.43
N VAL A 755 36.62 10.02 -16.59
CA VAL A 755 36.62 10.37 -15.17
C VAL A 755 36.51 9.08 -14.36
N ASN A 756 37.65 8.68 -13.81
CA ASN A 756 37.80 7.61 -12.83
C ASN A 756 36.79 7.76 -11.68
N VAL A 757 35.82 6.85 -11.60
CA VAL A 757 35.15 6.52 -10.33
C VAL A 757 35.61 5.13 -9.94
N THR A 758 36.67 5.12 -9.13
CA THR A 758 37.23 3.93 -8.50
C THR A 758 36.17 3.21 -7.67
N ALA A 759 35.91 1.97 -8.06
CA ALA A 759 35.24 0.97 -7.25
C ALA A 759 35.91 0.83 -5.88
N LEU A 760 35.11 0.83 -4.81
CA LEU A 760 35.43 0.10 -3.59
C LEU A 760 34.46 -1.05 -3.45
N ASN A 761 34.81 -2.12 -4.15
CA ASN A 761 34.44 -3.48 -3.79
C ASN A 761 35.44 -3.94 -2.74
N GLY A 762 34.96 -4.31 -1.55
CA GLY A 762 35.75 -4.89 -0.45
C GLY A 762 34.78 -5.53 0.55
N SER A 763 34.31 -6.75 0.28
CA SER A 763 34.91 -8.02 0.71
C SER A 763 34.51 -8.45 2.13
N LEU A 764 33.60 -9.43 2.17
CA LEU A 764 33.57 -10.59 3.08
C LEU A 764 33.53 -10.32 4.59
N GLY A 765 32.30 -10.24 5.12
CA GLY A 765 31.95 -10.82 6.42
C GLY A 765 31.08 -12.05 6.16
N LYS A 766 31.58 -13.24 6.47
CA LYS A 766 30.85 -14.52 6.37
C LYS A 766 29.46 -14.38 7.00
N LEU A 767 28.41 -14.60 6.20
CA LEU A 767 27.11 -15.04 6.71
C LEU A 767 27.33 -16.39 7.39
N SER A 768 27.44 -16.38 8.71
CA SER A 768 27.27 -17.61 9.48
C SER A 768 25.81 -18.02 9.37
N GLN A 769 25.56 -19.17 8.70
CA GLN A 769 24.44 -20.03 9.04
C GLN A 769 24.33 -20.11 10.56
N GLY A 770 23.24 -19.57 11.09
CA GLY A 770 22.85 -19.70 12.48
C GLY A 770 21.41 -20.16 12.52
N ASN A 771 21.24 -21.49 12.48
CA ASN A 771 20.01 -22.17 12.87
C ASN A 771 19.51 -21.59 14.20
N ASN A 772 18.28 -21.10 14.23
CA ASN A 772 17.49 -21.02 15.46
C ASN A 772 16.09 -21.55 15.15
N THR A 773 16.01 -22.86 14.94
CA THR A 773 14.83 -23.64 15.31
C THR A 773 15.20 -24.36 16.59
N ASP A 774 14.61 -23.97 17.71
CA ASP A 774 14.45 -24.86 18.86
C ASP A 774 13.26 -24.38 19.68
N ALA A 775 12.15 -25.09 19.49
CA ALA A 775 11.08 -25.18 20.44
C ALA A 775 11.53 -26.15 21.55
N ALA A 776 11.61 -25.69 22.79
CA ALA A 776 11.81 -26.56 23.94
C ALA A 776 10.79 -26.24 25.04
N THR A 777 9.85 -27.17 25.16
CA THR A 777 8.95 -27.51 26.24
C THR A 777 9.42 -27.13 27.66
N GLU A 778 8.53 -26.51 28.43
CA GLU A 778 8.68 -26.31 29.88
C GLU A 778 8.87 -27.63 30.64
N ARG A 779 9.79 -27.64 31.61
CA ARG A 779 9.63 -28.34 32.90
C ARG A 779 10.60 -27.74 33.92
N GLY A 780 10.05 -27.17 34.98
CA GLY A 780 10.80 -26.43 35.99
C GLY A 780 11.53 -27.30 37.03
N SER A 781 12.49 -26.67 37.72
CA SER A 781 12.72 -26.82 39.17
C SER A 781 13.91 -25.95 39.63
N GLY A 782 13.68 -25.10 40.64
CA GLY A 782 14.59 -24.89 41.78
C GLY A 782 15.84 -23.99 41.63
N LEU A 783 15.76 -22.78 42.20
CA LEU A 783 16.87 -22.07 42.86
C LEU A 783 17.55 -22.96 43.95
N PRO A 784 18.76 -22.68 44.51
CA PRO A 784 19.25 -21.32 44.87
C PRO A 784 20.79 -21.01 44.84
N SER A 785 21.11 -19.71 44.84
CA SER A 785 22.11 -18.92 45.63
C SER A 785 23.49 -19.49 46.05
N LEU A 786 24.58 -18.75 45.75
CA LEU A 786 25.81 -18.50 46.57
C LEU A 786 26.80 -17.59 45.77
N LEU A 787 26.98 -16.29 46.07
CA LEU A 787 27.92 -15.63 47.00
C LEU A 787 29.44 -15.92 46.82
N LEU A 788 30.18 -14.82 46.60
CA LEU A 788 31.51 -14.42 47.15
C LEU A 788 32.85 -14.81 46.47
N LEU A 789 33.58 -13.74 46.11
CA LEU A 789 34.96 -13.35 46.51
C LEU A 789 36.20 -13.67 45.65
N LEU A 790 36.99 -12.58 45.49
CA LEU A 790 38.47 -12.45 45.42
C LEU A 790 39.16 -12.89 44.11
N GLY A 791 40.13 -12.16 43.55
CA GLY A 791 40.89 -11.03 44.06
C GLY A 791 41.76 -10.35 43.00
N LEU A 792 42.21 -9.15 43.37
CA LEU A 792 43.16 -8.27 42.68
C LEU A 792 44.59 -8.53 43.19
N TRP A 793 45.55 -8.66 42.28
CA TRP A 793 46.95 -8.14 42.31
C TRP A 793 47.81 -8.95 41.33
N VAL A 794 48.40 -8.40 40.26
CA VAL A 794 49.40 -7.30 40.10
C VAL A 794 50.83 -7.86 39.88
N PHE A 795 51.46 -7.28 38.86
CA PHE A 795 52.89 -7.09 38.55
C PHE A 795 53.62 -7.92 37.46
N ALA A 796 54.18 -7.10 36.54
CA ALA A 796 55.50 -7.15 35.89
C ALA A 796 55.68 -8.09 34.70
N ALA A 797 56.46 -7.77 33.65
CA ALA A 797 57.06 -6.54 33.13
C ALA A 797 57.73 -6.94 31.80
N LEU A 798 57.53 -6.18 30.73
CA LEU A 798 58.58 -5.54 29.91
C LEU A 798 57.93 -4.73 28.78
#